data_AF-A0A354PA60-F1
#
_entry.id   AF-A0A354PA60-F1
#
_cell.length_a   1.000
_cell.length_b   1.000
_cell.length_c   1.000
_cell.angle_alpha   90.00
_cell.angle_beta   90.00
_cell.angle_gamma   90.00
#
_symmetry.space_group_name_H-M   'P 1'
#
loop_
_entity.id
_entity.type
_entity.pdbx_description
1 polymer ?
#
loop_
_entity_poly.entity_id
_entity_poly.type
_entity_poly.pdbx_seq_one_letter_code
_entity_poly.pdbx_strand_id
1 'polypeptide(L)'
;ADGTFVYVANSSNTGEIKFTYSVIDERGGSSTGEVTLTVSQRPNQAPVATPDRFTVVRGETVTGNVGSNDSDPDGDRTKLVYRLVTQPAFGQVTLNADGSLVYVANSNQTGEAIFTYSVTDERGGVSTAEVRITVAAKRVLNGTDGNDRLIGSASDDEINGGLGDDLLDGGAGNDHLFGGDGNDRLIGGDGNDRFFGGDGNDIIDDVEGTDQDGLGDDFADGGAGDDFIATGLGNDTLIGGDGNDRLLGEGGDDLLQGGNGNDQLFGGDGNDRLEGGDGHDLLEGGPGNDSFSGGPGNDRMFGGDGDDVFDDVVGTDQDGFGDDFIDGGNGNDVIFAGLGNDQLFGGDGNDRLHGEGGNDLLVGGNGDDFLEGGDGDDRLFGDGEVSGTGRTFSYINNFDGPDRLLGANFLGFGGAPGVTNVLNSPDPDHELELVFAQGFTPNQGGVFAINPNMAGTERVENFNFAFVIDMASKSNDDRVEGLSVNFGNLASLPANNEFERGVSQGLTVTLDPVLDLSEIRWNGNVIGSVRSSTLEFRREGTMIVNVSSTGAVAVTYATDSRPFLFAQIPTNEWTTVNQSGWQFGVAGRTGVKEGFIYIDDVNLTANVVDVSGGNDTIDGGAGNDFIQGGGGDDRLIGGLGNDRIDGGAGVDTAVFRDVQSVTRLANGNIRVLSADGDDELSNVEFIESNGRRITVAEALNGFFLRK
;
A
#
# COMPACT_ATOMS: atom_id res chain seq x y z
N ALA A 1 -92.06 -19.19 -53.78
CA ALA A 1 -91.02 -20.03 -53.13
C ALA A 1 -91.64 -21.39 -52.84
N ASP A 2 -90.90 -22.48 -52.99
CA ASP A 2 -91.39 -23.86 -52.83
C ASP A 2 -91.46 -24.34 -51.37
N GLY A 3 -91.07 -23.49 -50.42
CA GLY A 3 -91.09 -23.78 -48.98
C GLY A 3 -89.81 -24.41 -48.43
N THR A 4 -88.77 -24.59 -49.25
CA THR A 4 -87.48 -25.12 -48.81
C THR A 4 -86.71 -24.09 -47.98
N PHE A 5 -86.09 -24.51 -46.87
CA PHE A 5 -85.18 -23.68 -46.06
C PHE A 5 -83.87 -24.43 -45.78
N VAL A 6 -82.81 -23.67 -45.50
CA VAL A 6 -81.52 -24.20 -45.02
C VAL A 6 -81.19 -23.51 -43.71
N TYR A 7 -80.95 -24.30 -42.67
CA TYR A 7 -80.45 -23.82 -41.39
C TYR A 7 -79.00 -24.24 -41.23
N VAL A 8 -78.10 -23.29 -40.99
CA VAL A 8 -76.68 -23.53 -40.71
C VAL A 8 -76.45 -23.26 -39.22
N ALA A 9 -76.23 -24.30 -38.44
CA ALA A 9 -75.87 -24.17 -37.04
C ALA A 9 -74.43 -23.64 -36.88
N ASN A 10 -74.18 -22.74 -35.93
CA ASN A 10 -72.83 -22.45 -35.44
C ASN A 10 -72.60 -23.21 -34.12
N SER A 11 -71.33 -23.37 -33.73
CA SER A 11 -70.92 -24.19 -32.58
C SER A 11 -71.50 -23.74 -31.23
N SER A 12 -72.04 -22.52 -31.14
CA SER A 12 -72.65 -21.97 -29.91
C SER A 12 -74.15 -22.20 -29.78
N ASN A 13 -74.85 -22.62 -30.83
CA ASN A 13 -76.32 -22.74 -30.83
C ASN A 13 -76.76 -24.16 -30.50
N THR A 14 -76.94 -24.46 -29.21
CA THR A 14 -77.45 -25.76 -28.75
C THR A 14 -78.82 -25.59 -28.10
N GLY A 15 -79.77 -26.45 -28.42
CA GLY A 15 -81.13 -26.38 -27.89
C GLY A 15 -82.21 -26.23 -28.97
N GLU A 16 -83.40 -25.82 -28.55
CA GLU A 16 -84.56 -25.66 -29.43
C GLU A 16 -84.54 -24.29 -30.12
N ILE A 17 -84.70 -24.29 -31.44
CA ILE A 17 -84.70 -23.10 -32.29
C ILE A 17 -86.03 -23.06 -33.03
N LYS A 18 -86.69 -21.91 -32.99
CA LYS A 18 -87.99 -21.71 -33.59
C LYS A 18 -87.95 -20.58 -34.60
N PHE A 19 -88.59 -20.78 -35.73
CA PHE A 19 -88.92 -19.68 -36.64
C PHE A 19 -90.33 -19.87 -37.19
N THR A 20 -91.00 -18.76 -37.50
CA THR A 20 -92.31 -18.77 -38.12
C THR A 20 -92.21 -18.43 -39.59
N TYR A 21 -93.11 -19.00 -40.39
CA TYR A 21 -93.25 -18.68 -41.81
C TYR A 21 -94.72 -18.40 -42.12
N SER A 22 -94.97 -17.67 -43.21
CA SER A 22 -96.32 -17.44 -43.72
C SER A 22 -96.50 -18.02 -45.11
N VAL A 23 -97.70 -18.54 -45.37
CA VAL A 23 -98.16 -18.94 -46.70
C VAL A 23 -99.32 -18.04 -47.10
N ILE A 24 -99.30 -17.54 -48.34
CA ILE A 24 -100.33 -16.66 -48.90
C ILE A 24 -100.88 -17.33 -50.16
N ASP A 25 -102.20 -17.48 -50.25
CA ASP A 25 -102.85 -18.04 -51.44
C ASP A 25 -102.95 -17.01 -52.58
N GLU A 26 -103.31 -17.48 -53.77
CA GLU A 26 -103.41 -16.64 -54.98
C GLU A 26 -104.50 -15.55 -54.89
N ARG A 27 -105.36 -15.60 -53.86
CA ARG A 27 -106.42 -14.62 -53.59
C ARG A 27 -106.09 -13.72 -52.40
N GLY A 28 -104.88 -13.81 -51.85
CA GLY A 28 -104.35 -12.95 -50.79
C GLY A 28 -104.66 -13.40 -49.36
N GLY A 29 -105.24 -14.58 -49.15
CA GLY A 29 -105.44 -15.14 -47.81
C GLY A 29 -104.13 -15.68 -47.25
N SER A 30 -103.76 -15.29 -46.02
CA SER A 30 -102.51 -15.74 -45.39
C SER A 30 -102.72 -16.58 -44.13
N SER A 31 -101.85 -17.57 -43.91
CA SER A 31 -101.73 -18.33 -42.66
C SER A 31 -100.26 -18.41 -42.25
N THR A 32 -99.99 -18.57 -40.95
CA THR A 32 -98.64 -18.75 -40.43
C THR A 32 -98.45 -20.14 -39.81
N GLY A 33 -97.25 -20.69 -39.94
CA GLY A 33 -96.80 -21.92 -39.29
C GLY A 33 -95.49 -21.68 -38.51
N GLU A 34 -95.21 -22.51 -37.51
CA GLU A 34 -93.95 -22.53 -36.76
C GLU A 34 -93.14 -23.78 -37.14
N VAL A 35 -91.85 -23.60 -37.37
CA VAL A 35 -90.87 -24.68 -37.48
C VAL A 35 -90.05 -24.69 -36.22
N THR A 36 -90.02 -25.85 -35.55
CA THR A 36 -89.12 -26.13 -34.44
C THR A 36 -87.99 -27.04 -34.92
N LEU A 37 -86.75 -26.60 -34.70
CA LEU A 37 -85.54 -27.38 -34.90
C LEU A 37 -84.91 -27.68 -33.54
N THR A 38 -84.40 -28.89 -33.33
CA THR A 38 -83.58 -29.21 -32.16
C THR A 38 -82.14 -29.39 -32.62
N VAL A 39 -81.24 -28.52 -32.16
CA VAL A 39 -79.80 -28.66 -32.41
C VAL A 39 -79.17 -29.35 -31.20
N SER A 40 -78.82 -30.62 -31.36
CA SER A 40 -78.14 -31.41 -30.32
C SER A 40 -76.66 -30.98 -30.20
N GLN A 41 -76.13 -30.99 -28.97
CA GLN A 41 -74.68 -30.87 -28.78
C GLN A 41 -73.98 -32.06 -29.44
N ARG A 42 -72.79 -31.84 -30.05
CA ARG A 42 -71.95 -32.97 -30.42
C ARG A 42 -71.56 -33.73 -29.14
N PRO A 43 -71.55 -35.07 -29.15
CA PRO A 43 -70.97 -35.84 -28.07
C PRO A 43 -69.51 -35.42 -27.83
N ASN A 44 -69.09 -35.30 -26.58
CA ASN A 44 -67.68 -35.05 -26.27
C ASN A 44 -66.82 -36.23 -26.73
N GLN A 45 -65.80 -35.94 -27.53
CA GLN A 45 -64.73 -36.83 -27.92
C GLN A 45 -63.57 -36.56 -26.97
N ALA A 46 -63.04 -37.62 -26.36
CA ALA A 46 -61.85 -37.48 -25.53
C ALA A 46 -60.68 -36.92 -26.36
N PRO A 47 -59.72 -36.23 -25.70
CA PRO A 47 -58.47 -35.83 -26.34
C PRO A 47 -57.72 -37.06 -26.88
N VAL A 48 -56.81 -36.86 -27.81
CA VAL A 48 -55.93 -37.91 -28.34
C VAL A 48 -54.55 -37.71 -27.74
N ALA A 49 -54.18 -38.60 -26.82
CA ALA A 49 -52.86 -38.68 -26.22
C ALA A 49 -51.93 -39.52 -27.12
N THR A 50 -50.73 -39.02 -27.42
CA THR A 50 -49.76 -39.70 -28.28
C THR A 50 -48.50 -40.04 -27.47
N PRO A 51 -47.91 -41.24 -27.60
CA PRO A 51 -46.73 -41.60 -26.84
C PRO A 51 -45.51 -40.69 -27.11
N ASP A 52 -44.78 -40.36 -26.04
CA ASP A 52 -43.57 -39.53 -26.09
C ASP A 52 -42.29 -40.33 -25.87
N ARG A 53 -41.16 -39.78 -26.33
CA ARG A 53 -39.82 -40.36 -26.15
C ARG A 53 -38.82 -39.29 -25.74
N PHE A 54 -38.00 -39.63 -24.74
CA PHE A 54 -36.86 -38.82 -24.30
C PHE A 54 -35.64 -39.73 -24.08
N THR A 55 -34.47 -39.12 -24.01
CA THR A 55 -33.17 -39.76 -23.71
C THR A 55 -32.48 -38.94 -22.63
N VAL A 56 -31.76 -39.61 -21.74
CA VAL A 56 -31.00 -39.00 -20.63
C VAL A 56 -29.85 -39.94 -20.24
N VAL A 57 -28.73 -39.43 -19.75
CA VAL A 57 -27.68 -40.28 -19.18
C VAL A 57 -28.04 -40.63 -17.73
N ARG A 58 -27.58 -41.78 -17.24
CA ARG A 58 -27.79 -42.17 -15.83
C ARG A 58 -27.29 -41.05 -14.89
N GLY A 59 -28.10 -40.66 -13.91
CA GLY A 59 -27.75 -39.62 -12.93
C GLY A 59 -28.14 -38.20 -13.33
N GLU A 60 -28.46 -37.95 -14.60
CA GLU A 60 -28.87 -36.63 -15.09
C GLU A 60 -30.38 -36.40 -15.02
N THR A 61 -30.81 -35.19 -15.42
CA THR A 61 -32.21 -34.80 -15.51
C THR A 61 -32.58 -34.40 -16.93
N VAL A 62 -33.75 -34.81 -17.41
CA VAL A 62 -34.32 -34.36 -18.69
C VAL A 62 -35.64 -33.62 -18.48
N THR A 63 -35.83 -32.52 -19.21
CA THR A 63 -37.08 -31.74 -19.22
C THR A 63 -37.77 -31.83 -20.57
N GLY A 64 -39.10 -31.68 -20.59
CA GLY A 64 -39.89 -31.82 -21.81
C GLY A 64 -41.35 -31.44 -21.64
N ASN A 65 -42.17 -31.65 -22.68
CA ASN A 65 -43.61 -31.46 -22.59
C ASN A 65 -44.38 -32.53 -23.38
N VAL A 66 -45.21 -33.32 -22.70
CA VAL A 66 -46.01 -34.40 -23.30
C VAL A 66 -47.17 -33.88 -24.16
N GLY A 67 -47.62 -32.64 -23.94
CA GLY A 67 -48.72 -32.04 -24.67
C GLY A 67 -48.38 -31.58 -26.09
N SER A 68 -47.11 -31.69 -26.48
CA SER A 68 -46.59 -31.18 -27.76
C SER A 68 -47.21 -31.89 -28.97
N ASN A 69 -47.45 -33.19 -28.86
CA ASN A 69 -48.01 -34.06 -29.90
C ASN A 69 -49.48 -34.45 -29.67
N ASP A 70 -50.10 -33.97 -28.59
CA ASP A 70 -51.50 -34.26 -28.24
C ASP A 70 -52.51 -33.36 -28.94
N SER A 71 -53.75 -33.83 -29.11
CA SER A 71 -54.81 -33.05 -29.77
C SER A 71 -56.18 -33.23 -29.12
N ASP A 72 -57.09 -32.28 -29.32
CA ASP A 72 -58.49 -32.38 -28.92
C ASP A 72 -59.38 -32.24 -30.17
N PRO A 73 -60.16 -33.27 -30.55
CA PRO A 73 -61.06 -33.21 -31.71
C PRO A 73 -62.17 -32.16 -31.61
N ASP A 74 -62.50 -31.71 -30.41
CA ASP A 74 -63.64 -30.83 -30.16
C ASP A 74 -63.26 -29.42 -29.68
N GLY A 75 -62.02 -29.23 -29.24
CA GLY A 75 -61.66 -28.14 -28.35
C GLY A 75 -60.36 -27.43 -28.67
N ASP A 76 -60.09 -26.42 -27.83
CA ASP A 76 -58.84 -25.67 -27.83
C ASP A 76 -57.79 -26.43 -26.99
N ARG A 77 -56.64 -26.73 -27.60
CA ARG A 77 -55.53 -27.44 -26.95
C ARG A 77 -55.04 -26.74 -25.68
N THR A 78 -55.24 -25.42 -25.54
CA THR A 78 -54.82 -24.65 -24.35
C THR A 78 -55.63 -24.97 -23.08
N LYS A 79 -56.71 -25.75 -23.19
CA LYS A 79 -57.55 -26.14 -22.06
C LYS A 79 -57.34 -27.59 -21.59
N LEU A 80 -56.36 -28.29 -22.17
CA LEU A 80 -56.00 -29.64 -21.77
C LEU A 80 -55.26 -29.62 -20.44
N VAL A 81 -55.63 -30.51 -19.53
CA VAL A 81 -54.99 -30.67 -18.22
C VAL A 81 -54.30 -32.03 -18.13
N TYR A 82 -52.99 -32.00 -17.86
CA TYR A 82 -52.14 -33.18 -17.78
C TYR A 82 -51.96 -33.63 -16.34
N ARG A 83 -51.90 -34.94 -16.12
CA ARG A 83 -51.66 -35.54 -14.80
C ARG A 83 -50.85 -36.82 -14.91
N LEU A 84 -49.94 -37.00 -13.98
CA LEU A 84 -49.16 -38.23 -13.88
C LEU A 84 -50.06 -39.38 -13.39
N VAL A 85 -50.02 -40.53 -14.07
CA VAL A 85 -50.81 -41.72 -13.71
C VAL A 85 -49.94 -42.75 -12.98
N THR A 86 -48.75 -43.03 -13.51
CA THR A 86 -47.77 -43.93 -12.90
C THR A 86 -46.40 -43.27 -12.83
N GLN A 87 -45.57 -43.67 -11.87
CA GLN A 87 -44.13 -43.40 -11.88
C GLN A 87 -43.41 -44.51 -12.66
N PRO A 88 -42.22 -44.23 -13.23
CA PRO A 88 -41.38 -45.26 -13.81
C PRO A 88 -40.80 -46.20 -12.74
N ALA A 89 -40.27 -47.34 -13.18
CA ALA A 89 -39.65 -48.33 -12.29
C ALA A 89 -38.36 -47.83 -11.61
N PHE A 90 -37.72 -46.81 -12.20
CA PHE A 90 -36.54 -46.13 -11.69
C PHE A 90 -36.46 -44.69 -12.20
N GLY A 91 -35.79 -43.83 -11.45
CA GLY A 91 -35.87 -42.37 -11.56
C GLY A 91 -37.20 -41.79 -11.06
N GLN A 92 -37.35 -40.48 -11.12
CA GLN A 92 -38.52 -39.77 -10.62
C GLN A 92 -39.06 -38.75 -11.62
N VAL A 93 -40.37 -38.79 -11.89
CA VAL A 93 -41.06 -37.82 -12.76
C VAL A 93 -41.87 -36.82 -11.94
N THR A 94 -41.73 -35.54 -12.29
CA THR A 94 -42.68 -34.48 -11.95
C THR A 94 -43.37 -34.03 -13.23
N LEU A 95 -44.71 -34.07 -13.29
CA LEU A 95 -45.50 -33.61 -14.43
C LEU A 95 -46.50 -32.53 -14.00
N ASN A 96 -46.44 -31.38 -14.67
CA ASN A 96 -47.29 -30.24 -14.42
C ASN A 96 -48.60 -30.32 -15.22
N ALA A 97 -49.58 -29.52 -14.81
CA ALA A 97 -50.91 -29.48 -15.41
C ALA A 97 -50.93 -29.00 -16.88
N ASP A 98 -49.88 -28.30 -17.32
CA ASP A 98 -49.68 -27.80 -18.68
C ASP A 98 -48.93 -28.78 -19.60
N GLY A 99 -48.58 -29.95 -19.07
CA GLY A 99 -47.86 -31.00 -19.80
C GLY A 99 -46.34 -30.91 -19.68
N SER A 100 -45.78 -29.86 -19.07
CA SER A 100 -44.34 -29.78 -18.82
C SER A 100 -43.90 -30.84 -17.79
N LEU A 101 -42.76 -31.48 -18.04
CA LEU A 101 -42.23 -32.57 -17.24
C LEU A 101 -40.76 -32.36 -16.90
N VAL A 102 -40.36 -32.93 -15.77
CA VAL A 102 -38.97 -33.12 -15.34
C VAL A 102 -38.80 -34.58 -14.92
N TYR A 103 -37.83 -35.27 -15.49
CA TYR A 103 -37.43 -36.62 -15.08
C TYR A 103 -35.99 -36.63 -14.56
N VAL A 104 -35.79 -37.10 -13.34
CA VAL A 104 -34.47 -37.30 -12.72
C VAL A 104 -34.09 -38.78 -12.83
N ALA A 105 -33.01 -39.09 -13.55
CA ALA A 105 -32.51 -40.44 -13.74
C ALA A 105 -31.76 -40.93 -12.49
N ASN A 106 -31.87 -42.22 -12.17
CA ASN A 106 -31.05 -42.84 -11.13
C ASN A 106 -29.61 -43.00 -11.65
N SER A 107 -28.61 -42.62 -10.85
CA SER A 107 -27.18 -42.72 -11.20
C SER A 107 -26.68 -44.14 -11.47
N ASN A 108 -27.34 -45.15 -10.91
CA ASN A 108 -26.88 -46.54 -10.95
C ASN A 108 -27.69 -47.44 -11.90
N GLN A 109 -28.59 -46.89 -12.72
CA GLN A 109 -29.48 -47.70 -13.55
C GLN A 109 -29.56 -47.16 -14.98
N THR A 110 -29.46 -48.09 -15.94
CA THR A 110 -29.62 -47.83 -17.37
C THR A 110 -30.80 -48.64 -17.92
N GLY A 111 -31.38 -48.21 -19.03
CA GLY A 111 -32.49 -48.89 -19.72
C GLY A 111 -33.72 -47.99 -19.92
N GLU A 112 -34.85 -48.57 -20.35
CA GLU A 112 -36.09 -47.81 -20.54
C GLU A 112 -36.83 -47.60 -19.20
N ALA A 113 -36.97 -46.34 -18.78
CA ALA A 113 -37.91 -45.91 -17.78
C ALA A 113 -39.23 -45.52 -18.46
N ILE A 114 -40.33 -46.17 -18.07
CA ILE A 114 -41.65 -45.99 -18.70
C ILE A 114 -42.64 -45.51 -17.66
N PHE A 115 -43.34 -44.42 -17.96
CA PHE A 115 -44.45 -43.94 -17.15
C PHE A 115 -45.67 -43.62 -18.02
N THR A 116 -46.84 -43.49 -17.39
CA THR A 116 -48.10 -43.17 -18.06
C THR A 116 -48.62 -41.83 -17.57
N TYR A 117 -49.12 -41.00 -18.48
CA TYR A 117 -49.84 -39.76 -18.15
C TYR A 117 -51.29 -39.83 -18.65
N SER A 118 -52.13 -38.95 -18.11
CA SER A 118 -53.48 -38.71 -18.59
C SER A 118 -53.64 -37.25 -19.01
N VAL A 119 -54.40 -37.02 -20.07
CA VAL A 119 -54.81 -35.69 -20.54
C VAL A 119 -56.34 -35.61 -20.51
N THR A 120 -56.86 -34.54 -19.93
CA THR A 120 -58.31 -34.31 -19.76
C THR A 120 -58.74 -33.03 -20.46
N ASP A 121 -59.80 -33.08 -21.25
CA ASP A 121 -60.41 -31.91 -21.89
C ASP A 121 -61.34 -31.12 -20.93
N GLU A 122 -61.78 -29.93 -21.35
CA GLU A 122 -62.63 -29.05 -20.53
C GLU A 122 -64.03 -29.63 -20.23
N ARG A 123 -64.42 -30.69 -20.96
CA ARG A 123 -65.71 -31.39 -20.84
C ARG A 123 -65.56 -32.76 -20.17
N GLY A 124 -64.37 -33.07 -19.65
CA GLY A 124 -64.06 -34.26 -18.86
C GLY A 124 -63.76 -35.51 -19.68
N GLY A 125 -63.54 -35.42 -20.99
CA GLY A 125 -63.00 -36.54 -21.76
C GLY A 125 -61.53 -36.78 -21.40
N VAL A 126 -61.15 -38.04 -21.23
CA VAL A 126 -59.81 -38.43 -20.74
C VAL A 126 -59.18 -39.43 -21.71
N SER A 127 -57.90 -39.22 -22.00
CA SER A 127 -57.03 -40.19 -22.67
C SER A 127 -55.72 -40.36 -21.93
N THR A 128 -55.02 -41.45 -22.21
CA THR A 128 -53.73 -41.79 -21.60
C THR A 128 -52.72 -42.21 -22.66
N ALA A 129 -51.46 -41.87 -22.47
CA ALA A 129 -50.35 -42.37 -23.28
C ALA A 129 -49.12 -42.67 -22.41
N GLU A 130 -48.19 -43.44 -22.98
CA GLU A 130 -46.91 -43.78 -22.36
C GLU A 130 -45.84 -42.77 -22.77
N VAL A 131 -44.97 -42.44 -21.82
CA VAL A 131 -43.69 -41.78 -22.09
C VAL A 131 -42.59 -42.81 -21.88
N ARG A 132 -41.68 -42.93 -22.85
CA ARG A 132 -40.48 -43.77 -22.76
C ARG A 132 -39.26 -42.90 -22.63
N ILE A 133 -38.53 -43.06 -21.53
CA ILE A 133 -37.26 -42.40 -21.31
C ILE A 133 -36.17 -43.46 -21.41
N THR A 134 -35.26 -43.30 -22.37
CA THR A 134 -34.09 -44.18 -22.50
C THR A 134 -32.97 -43.61 -21.63
N VAL A 135 -32.61 -44.32 -20.56
CA VAL A 135 -31.50 -43.97 -19.68
C VAL A 135 -30.22 -44.67 -20.17
N ALA A 136 -29.30 -43.91 -20.74
CA ALA A 136 -28.03 -44.41 -21.28
C ALA A 136 -26.96 -44.56 -20.19
N ALA A 137 -25.96 -45.41 -20.43
CA ALA A 137 -24.73 -45.42 -19.62
C ALA A 137 -23.87 -44.20 -19.95
N LYS A 138 -23.06 -43.74 -18.98
CA LYS A 138 -21.92 -42.84 -19.27
C LYS A 138 -20.97 -43.59 -20.23
N ARG A 139 -20.51 -42.94 -21.30
CA ARG A 139 -19.67 -43.60 -22.32
C ARG A 139 -18.24 -43.64 -21.80
N VAL A 140 -17.62 -44.83 -21.86
CA VAL A 140 -16.25 -45.08 -21.38
C VAL A 140 -15.37 -45.49 -22.55
N LEU A 141 -14.31 -44.73 -22.80
CA LEU A 141 -13.24 -45.04 -23.75
C LEU A 141 -12.02 -45.54 -22.97
N ASN A 142 -11.38 -46.60 -23.43
CA ASN A 142 -10.16 -47.13 -22.81
C ASN A 142 -9.12 -47.35 -23.90
N GLY A 143 -7.93 -46.80 -23.69
CA GLY A 143 -6.75 -47.07 -24.49
C GLY A 143 -6.10 -48.39 -24.12
N THR A 144 -4.87 -48.54 -24.59
CA THR A 144 -4.03 -49.72 -24.56
C THR A 144 -2.74 -49.40 -23.80
N ASP A 145 -1.74 -50.27 -23.91
CA ASP A 145 -0.44 -50.05 -23.26
C ASP A 145 0.52 -49.18 -24.13
N GLY A 146 0.00 -48.46 -25.13
CA GLY A 146 0.84 -47.58 -25.94
C GLY A 146 0.04 -46.44 -26.53
N ASN A 147 0.76 -45.46 -27.06
CA ASN A 147 0.27 -44.15 -27.49
C ASN A 147 -1.04 -44.21 -28.32
N ASP A 148 -2.13 -43.84 -27.68
CA ASP A 148 -3.48 -43.86 -28.19
C ASP A 148 -4.00 -42.44 -28.48
N ARG A 149 -4.99 -42.36 -29.35
CA ARG A 149 -5.77 -41.13 -29.57
C ARG A 149 -7.24 -41.43 -29.34
N LEU A 150 -7.79 -40.90 -28.26
CA LEU A 150 -9.16 -41.14 -27.82
C LEU A 150 -9.96 -39.84 -27.94
N ILE A 151 -11.13 -39.90 -28.57
CA ILE A 151 -11.98 -38.73 -28.77
C ILE A 151 -13.39 -38.97 -28.23
N GLY A 152 -13.74 -38.02 -27.40
CA GLY A 152 -14.97 -37.60 -26.79
C GLY A 152 -16.16 -37.39 -27.74
N SER A 153 -17.28 -37.03 -27.15
CA SER A 153 -18.53 -36.74 -27.83
C SER A 153 -18.98 -35.36 -27.40
N ALA A 154 -20.29 -35.10 -27.36
CA ALA A 154 -20.82 -33.84 -26.86
C ALA A 154 -21.68 -34.11 -25.61
N SER A 155 -21.30 -35.12 -24.85
CA SER A 155 -22.00 -35.61 -23.67
C SER A 155 -20.95 -36.14 -22.71
N ASP A 156 -21.23 -36.06 -21.41
CA ASP A 156 -20.34 -36.52 -20.34
C ASP A 156 -19.73 -37.91 -20.63
N ASP A 157 -18.42 -37.92 -20.82
CA ASP A 157 -17.58 -39.03 -21.19
C ASP A 157 -16.58 -39.38 -20.07
N GLU A 158 -16.09 -40.61 -20.09
CA GLU A 158 -14.98 -41.08 -19.25
C GLU A 158 -13.93 -41.69 -20.18
N ILE A 159 -12.72 -41.15 -20.19
CA ILE A 159 -11.66 -41.53 -21.12
C ILE A 159 -10.43 -41.92 -20.31
N ASN A 160 -9.96 -43.16 -20.48
CA ASN A 160 -8.75 -43.66 -19.85
C ASN A 160 -7.69 -43.94 -20.93
N GLY A 161 -6.54 -43.29 -20.87
CA GLY A 161 -5.40 -43.48 -21.77
C GLY A 161 -4.73 -44.82 -21.53
N GLY A 162 -4.12 -45.00 -20.35
CA GLY A 162 -3.52 -46.26 -19.95
C GLY A 162 -2.01 -46.13 -19.77
N LEU A 163 -1.22 -46.77 -20.64
CA LEU A 163 0.24 -46.59 -20.65
C LEU A 163 0.67 -46.00 -21.99
N GLY A 164 1.78 -45.27 -21.99
CA GLY A 164 2.34 -44.62 -23.17
C GLY A 164 1.77 -43.22 -23.37
N ASP A 165 2.41 -42.44 -24.25
CA ASP A 165 2.05 -41.02 -24.43
C ASP A 165 0.77 -40.89 -25.26
N ASP A 166 -0.34 -40.57 -24.60
CA ASP A 166 -1.69 -40.58 -25.12
C ASP A 166 -2.20 -39.17 -25.46
N LEU A 167 -3.21 -39.11 -26.34
CA LEU A 167 -3.96 -37.89 -26.65
C LEU A 167 -5.44 -38.12 -26.39
N LEU A 168 -5.96 -37.43 -25.38
CA LEU A 168 -7.34 -37.49 -24.92
C LEU A 168 -8.04 -36.16 -25.22
N ASP A 169 -9.27 -36.25 -25.73
CA ASP A 169 -10.10 -35.11 -26.13
C ASP A 169 -11.53 -35.44 -25.67
N GLY A 170 -12.10 -34.68 -24.72
CA GLY A 170 -13.44 -34.89 -24.12
C GLY A 170 -14.59 -34.39 -24.99
N GLY A 171 -14.36 -33.28 -25.67
CA GLY A 171 -15.28 -32.68 -26.61
C GLY A 171 -16.20 -31.65 -25.94
N ALA A 172 -17.39 -32.04 -25.54
CA ALA A 172 -18.27 -31.16 -24.78
C ALA A 172 -19.07 -32.01 -23.78
N GLY A 173 -19.51 -31.41 -22.68
CA GLY A 173 -20.08 -32.13 -21.54
C GLY A 173 -19.09 -32.13 -20.37
N ASN A 174 -19.50 -32.71 -19.24
CA ASN A 174 -18.63 -32.82 -18.06
C ASN A 174 -17.88 -34.16 -18.10
N ASP A 175 -16.68 -34.11 -18.62
CA ASP A 175 -15.85 -35.24 -18.95
C ASP A 175 -14.85 -35.58 -17.84
N HIS A 176 -14.43 -36.84 -17.82
CA HIS A 176 -13.42 -37.34 -16.89
C HIS A 176 -12.31 -37.99 -17.72
N LEU A 177 -11.13 -37.36 -17.74
CA LEU A 177 -9.98 -37.79 -18.52
C LEU A 177 -8.87 -38.27 -17.60
N PHE A 178 -8.33 -39.45 -17.86
CA PHE A 178 -7.22 -40.05 -17.14
C PHE A 178 -6.12 -40.39 -18.15
N GLY A 179 -4.95 -39.75 -18.06
CA GLY A 179 -3.77 -40.04 -18.88
C GLY A 179 -3.21 -41.43 -18.55
N GLY A 180 -2.62 -41.56 -17.37
CA GLY A 180 -2.04 -42.81 -16.87
C GLY A 180 -0.53 -42.71 -16.74
N ASP A 181 0.22 -43.71 -17.22
CA ASP A 181 1.68 -43.62 -17.27
C ASP A 181 2.10 -43.16 -18.67
N GLY A 182 2.91 -42.12 -18.82
CA GLY A 182 3.31 -41.58 -20.12
C GLY A 182 3.30 -40.06 -20.10
N ASN A 183 3.78 -39.43 -21.17
CA ASN A 183 3.63 -37.97 -21.31
C ASN A 183 2.37 -37.67 -22.11
N ASP A 184 1.26 -37.48 -21.43
CA ASP A 184 -0.07 -37.42 -22.01
C ASP A 184 -0.49 -35.98 -22.37
N ARG A 185 -1.41 -35.87 -23.33
CA ARG A 185 -2.09 -34.61 -23.63
C ARG A 185 -3.60 -34.77 -23.45
N LEU A 186 -4.19 -33.99 -22.56
CA LEU A 186 -5.60 -34.03 -22.22
C LEU A 186 -6.26 -32.69 -22.60
N ILE A 187 -7.42 -32.76 -23.24
CA ILE A 187 -8.24 -31.62 -23.69
C ILE A 187 -9.69 -31.92 -23.29
N GLY A 188 -10.36 -31.05 -22.54
CA GLY A 188 -11.72 -31.27 -22.03
C GLY A 188 -12.77 -30.80 -23.01
N GLY A 189 -12.70 -29.52 -23.37
CA GLY A 189 -13.61 -28.79 -24.23
C GLY A 189 -14.68 -28.05 -23.41
N ASP A 190 -15.90 -27.93 -23.95
CA ASP A 190 -16.95 -27.18 -23.23
C ASP A 190 -17.48 -28.00 -22.04
N GLY A 191 -17.42 -27.49 -20.81
CA GLY A 191 -18.05 -28.12 -19.65
C GLY A 191 -17.18 -28.05 -18.40
N ASN A 192 -17.67 -28.61 -17.30
CA ASN A 192 -16.88 -28.75 -16.08
C ASN A 192 -16.18 -30.11 -16.10
N ASP A 193 -14.92 -30.10 -16.50
CA ASP A 193 -14.13 -31.29 -16.75
C ASP A 193 -13.25 -31.67 -15.56
N ARG A 194 -12.80 -32.93 -15.59
CA ARG A 194 -11.88 -33.48 -14.59
C ARG A 194 -10.71 -34.17 -15.29
N PHE A 195 -9.52 -33.67 -15.03
CA PHE A 195 -8.27 -34.16 -15.61
C PHE A 195 -7.41 -34.83 -14.55
N PHE A 196 -6.79 -35.94 -14.92
CA PHE A 196 -5.78 -36.63 -14.12
C PHE A 196 -4.66 -37.05 -15.09
N GLY A 197 -3.50 -36.38 -15.02
CA GLY A 197 -2.32 -36.68 -15.85
C GLY A 197 -1.77 -38.06 -15.52
N GLY A 198 -1.17 -38.20 -14.34
CA GLY A 198 -0.66 -39.46 -13.82
C GLY A 198 0.86 -39.44 -13.66
N ASP A 199 1.55 -40.47 -14.14
CA ASP A 199 3.01 -40.55 -14.11
C ASP A 199 3.57 -40.07 -15.45
N GLY A 200 4.36 -39.01 -15.50
CA GLY A 200 5.01 -38.48 -16.69
C GLY A 200 4.88 -36.96 -16.77
N ASN A 201 5.43 -36.36 -17.82
CA ASN A 201 5.30 -34.92 -18.03
C ASN A 201 4.11 -34.65 -18.96
N ASP A 202 3.00 -34.25 -18.37
CA ASP A 202 1.70 -34.14 -19.00
C ASP A 202 1.37 -32.72 -19.43
N ILE A 203 0.45 -32.63 -20.40
CA ILE A 203 -0.10 -31.36 -20.90
C ILE A 203 -1.61 -31.43 -20.80
N ILE A 204 -2.16 -30.71 -19.83
CA ILE A 204 -3.60 -30.45 -19.71
C ILE A 204 -3.83 -29.07 -20.31
N ASP A 205 -4.52 -29.04 -21.44
CA ASP A 205 -4.68 -27.82 -22.25
C ASP A 205 -6.09 -27.77 -22.79
N ASP A 206 -6.92 -26.99 -22.11
CA ASP A 206 -8.28 -26.72 -22.53
C ASP A 206 -8.42 -25.47 -23.43
N VAL A 207 -7.27 -24.91 -23.84
CA VAL A 207 -7.21 -23.61 -24.53
C VAL A 207 -6.81 -23.71 -26.01
N GLU A 208 -6.58 -24.89 -26.58
CA GLU A 208 -6.20 -25.04 -28.00
C GLU A 208 -7.40 -25.07 -28.99
N GLY A 209 -7.86 -23.88 -29.43
CA GLY A 209 -8.87 -23.72 -30.49
C GLY A 209 -9.06 -22.27 -30.97
N THR A 210 -9.54 -22.05 -32.21
CA THR A 210 -9.84 -20.69 -32.75
C THR A 210 -11.19 -20.12 -32.29
N ASP A 211 -11.82 -20.83 -31.38
CA ASP A 211 -13.18 -20.70 -30.93
C ASP A 211 -13.00 -20.80 -29.42
N GLN A 212 -13.09 -19.64 -28.76
CA GLN A 212 -13.22 -19.57 -27.32
C GLN A 212 -14.40 -20.48 -26.90
N ASP A 213 -14.43 -21.13 -25.76
CA ASP A 213 -13.88 -20.75 -24.46
C ASP A 213 -13.93 -22.06 -23.63
N GLY A 214 -12.83 -22.49 -22.99
CA GLY A 214 -12.85 -23.55 -21.97
C GLY A 214 -13.69 -23.04 -20.81
N LEU A 215 -15.02 -23.08 -20.99
CA LEU A 215 -16.01 -22.57 -20.06
C LEU A 215 -16.34 -23.72 -19.10
N GLY A 216 -15.88 -23.61 -17.88
CA GLY A 216 -16.08 -24.65 -16.88
C GLY A 216 -15.59 -24.17 -15.54
N ASP A 217 -16.09 -24.77 -14.47
CA ASP A 217 -15.30 -24.78 -13.23
C ASP A 217 -14.64 -26.17 -13.22
N ASP A 218 -13.38 -26.21 -13.61
CA ASP A 218 -12.62 -27.42 -13.90
C ASP A 218 -11.79 -27.91 -12.72
N PHE A 219 -11.42 -29.19 -12.78
CA PHE A 219 -10.48 -29.78 -11.83
C PHE A 219 -9.37 -30.49 -12.59
N ALA A 220 -8.12 -30.11 -12.32
CA ALA A 220 -6.94 -30.74 -12.91
C ALA A 220 -5.92 -31.16 -11.85
N ASP A 221 -5.38 -32.37 -12.03
CA ASP A 221 -4.33 -32.97 -11.20
C ASP A 221 -3.26 -33.54 -12.16
N GLY A 222 -2.07 -32.92 -12.18
CA GLY A 222 -0.95 -33.30 -13.04
C GLY A 222 -0.37 -34.66 -12.63
N GLY A 223 -0.02 -34.80 -11.35
CA GLY A 223 0.44 -36.06 -10.78
C GLY A 223 1.94 -36.03 -10.53
N ALA A 224 2.72 -36.81 -11.26
CA ALA A 224 4.16 -36.91 -11.06
C ALA A 224 4.92 -36.69 -12.37
N GLY A 225 5.76 -35.67 -12.41
CA GLY A 225 6.52 -35.23 -13.59
C GLY A 225 6.45 -33.71 -13.69
N ASP A 226 7.18 -33.11 -14.65
CA ASP A 226 7.06 -31.65 -14.85
C ASP A 226 5.89 -31.37 -15.80
N ASP A 227 4.76 -30.93 -15.25
CA ASP A 227 3.47 -30.81 -15.92
C ASP A 227 3.16 -29.38 -16.38
N PHE A 228 2.32 -29.27 -17.42
CA PHE A 228 1.73 -28.01 -17.85
C PHE A 228 0.22 -28.10 -17.79
N ILE A 229 -0.42 -27.22 -17.02
CA ILE A 229 -1.86 -27.22 -16.79
C ILE A 229 -2.44 -25.84 -17.10
N ALA A 230 -3.41 -25.81 -18.01
CA ALA A 230 -4.21 -24.63 -18.36
C ALA A 230 -5.66 -25.05 -18.68
N THR A 231 -6.61 -24.62 -17.84
CA THR A 231 -8.02 -25.02 -17.90
C THR A 231 -8.95 -23.96 -18.50
N GLY A 232 -8.48 -22.73 -18.69
CA GLY A 232 -9.23 -21.71 -19.43
C GLY A 232 -10.01 -20.76 -18.51
N LEU A 233 -11.30 -20.55 -18.78
CA LEU A 233 -12.11 -19.57 -18.04
C LEU A 233 -13.07 -20.24 -17.07
N GLY A 234 -13.15 -19.71 -15.85
CA GLY A 234 -14.06 -20.13 -14.80
C GLY A 234 -13.30 -20.37 -13.51
N ASN A 235 -13.98 -20.87 -12.48
CA ASN A 235 -13.35 -20.98 -11.16
C ASN A 235 -12.73 -22.37 -11.00
N ASP A 236 -11.46 -22.48 -11.33
CA ASP A 236 -10.77 -23.75 -11.50
C ASP A 236 -10.01 -24.20 -10.26
N THR A 237 -9.68 -25.50 -10.22
CA THR A 237 -8.77 -26.08 -9.24
C THR A 237 -7.68 -26.85 -9.96
N LEU A 238 -6.45 -26.35 -9.88
CA LEU A 238 -5.27 -26.91 -10.53
C LEU A 238 -4.27 -27.41 -9.48
N ILE A 239 -3.82 -28.65 -9.63
CA ILE A 239 -2.83 -29.30 -8.75
C ILE A 239 -1.70 -29.82 -9.64
N GLY A 240 -0.47 -29.36 -9.41
CA GLY A 240 0.75 -29.83 -10.11
C GLY A 240 1.13 -31.23 -9.66
N GLY A 241 1.58 -31.34 -8.41
CA GLY A 241 1.94 -32.61 -7.79
C GLY A 241 3.43 -32.73 -7.50
N ASP A 242 4.07 -33.79 -7.96
CA ASP A 242 5.52 -33.99 -7.84
C ASP A 242 6.23 -33.54 -9.13
N GLY A 243 7.01 -32.46 -9.14
CA GLY A 243 7.69 -32.00 -10.35
C GLY A 243 7.94 -30.50 -10.36
N ASN A 244 8.48 -29.95 -11.45
CA ASN A 244 8.53 -28.50 -11.62
C ASN A 244 7.41 -28.08 -12.57
N ASP A 245 6.26 -27.77 -12.01
CA ASP A 245 5.02 -27.64 -12.73
C ASP A 245 4.76 -26.19 -13.17
N ARG A 246 3.93 -26.05 -14.20
CA ARG A 246 3.44 -24.76 -14.67
C ARG A 246 1.92 -24.75 -14.75
N LEU A 247 1.30 -23.97 -13.87
CA LEU A 247 -0.16 -23.86 -13.74
C LEU A 247 -0.62 -22.46 -14.17
N LEU A 248 -1.69 -22.41 -14.96
CA LEU A 248 -2.32 -21.18 -15.45
C LEU A 248 -3.82 -21.21 -15.11
N GLY A 249 -4.29 -20.34 -14.21
CA GLY A 249 -5.73 -20.17 -13.91
C GLY A 249 -6.47 -19.34 -14.97
N GLU A 250 -5.77 -18.37 -15.57
CA GLU A 250 -6.27 -17.44 -16.59
C GLU A 250 -7.38 -16.49 -16.11
N GLY A 251 -8.62 -16.93 -15.93
CA GLY A 251 -9.67 -16.00 -15.55
C GLY A 251 -10.83 -16.65 -14.81
N GLY A 252 -11.12 -16.16 -13.61
CA GLY A 252 -12.04 -16.73 -12.64
C GLY A 252 -11.41 -16.67 -11.25
N ASP A 253 -12.15 -17.06 -10.21
CA ASP A 253 -11.53 -17.16 -8.87
C ASP A 253 -10.96 -18.58 -8.70
N ASP A 254 -9.64 -18.74 -8.88
CA ASP A 254 -8.96 -20.03 -9.04
C ASP A 254 -8.24 -20.52 -7.78
N LEU A 255 -8.03 -21.84 -7.68
CA LEU A 255 -7.16 -22.48 -6.70
C LEU A 255 -6.01 -23.21 -7.41
N LEU A 256 -4.77 -22.76 -7.19
CA LEU A 256 -3.56 -23.35 -7.75
C LEU A 256 -2.69 -23.93 -6.61
N GLN A 257 -2.28 -25.19 -6.74
CA GLN A 257 -1.36 -25.87 -5.83
C GLN A 257 -0.19 -26.47 -6.61
N GLY A 258 1.04 -26.00 -6.38
CA GLY A 258 2.26 -26.49 -7.03
C GLY A 258 2.62 -27.89 -6.56
N GLY A 259 2.95 -28.04 -5.28
CA GLY A 259 3.26 -29.33 -4.67
C GLY A 259 4.72 -29.46 -4.31
N ASN A 260 5.44 -30.44 -4.86
CA ASN A 260 6.86 -30.65 -4.62
C ASN A 260 7.68 -30.29 -5.86
N GLY A 261 8.56 -29.30 -5.77
CA GLY A 261 9.51 -28.93 -6.82
C GLY A 261 9.60 -27.42 -6.97
N ASN A 262 10.07 -26.89 -8.11
CA ASN A 262 10.14 -25.43 -8.27
C ASN A 262 9.10 -25.01 -9.30
N ASP A 263 7.95 -24.61 -8.79
CA ASP A 263 6.72 -24.47 -9.57
C ASP A 263 6.52 -23.03 -10.05
N GLN A 264 5.70 -22.90 -11.10
CA GLN A 264 5.27 -21.61 -11.63
C GLN A 264 3.75 -21.55 -11.67
N LEU A 265 3.17 -20.73 -10.80
CA LEU A 265 1.73 -20.55 -10.66
C LEU A 265 1.36 -19.14 -11.12
N PHE A 266 0.40 -19.04 -12.04
CA PHE A 266 -0.14 -17.77 -12.50
C PHE A 266 -1.67 -17.81 -12.33
N GLY A 267 -2.21 -16.98 -11.43
CA GLY A 267 -3.64 -16.87 -11.15
C GLY A 267 -4.39 -16.33 -12.37
N GLY A 268 -4.17 -15.06 -12.71
CA GLY A 268 -4.79 -14.41 -13.85
C GLY A 268 -5.76 -13.32 -13.39
N ASP A 269 -6.91 -13.21 -14.06
CA ASP A 269 -7.97 -12.27 -13.68
C ASP A 269 -8.92 -12.93 -12.65
N GLY A 270 -9.00 -12.43 -11.42
CA GLY A 270 -9.93 -12.95 -10.40
C GLY A 270 -9.33 -12.92 -9.01
N ASN A 271 -10.04 -13.44 -8.00
CA ASN A 271 -9.51 -13.53 -6.63
C ASN A 271 -8.99 -14.95 -6.39
N ASP A 272 -7.69 -15.13 -6.59
CA ASP A 272 -7.07 -16.43 -6.68
C ASP A 272 -6.44 -16.88 -5.36
N ARG A 273 -6.22 -18.19 -5.23
CA ARG A 273 -5.46 -18.80 -4.15
C ARG A 273 -4.30 -19.60 -4.73
N LEU A 274 -3.08 -19.15 -4.46
CA LEU A 274 -1.85 -19.77 -4.95
C LEU A 274 -1.07 -20.37 -3.77
N GLU A 275 -0.77 -21.67 -3.87
CA GLU A 275 0.05 -22.41 -2.90
C GLU A 275 1.24 -23.05 -3.64
N GLY A 276 2.47 -22.59 -3.38
CA GLY A 276 3.70 -23.10 -4.01
C GLY A 276 4.01 -24.53 -3.56
N GLY A 277 4.29 -24.70 -2.27
CA GLY A 277 4.58 -26.00 -1.66
C GLY A 277 6.06 -26.12 -1.28
N ASP A 278 6.63 -27.31 -1.43
CA ASP A 278 8.06 -27.54 -1.15
C ASP A 278 8.87 -27.11 -2.39
N GLY A 279 9.68 -26.05 -2.32
CA GLY A 279 10.21 -25.53 -3.58
C GLY A 279 11.09 -24.29 -3.59
N HIS A 280 11.19 -23.68 -4.77
CA HIS A 280 11.65 -22.31 -4.98
C HIS A 280 10.71 -21.75 -6.04
N ASP A 281 9.55 -21.33 -5.59
CA ASP A 281 8.39 -21.19 -6.46
C ASP A 281 8.26 -19.77 -6.97
N LEU A 282 7.58 -19.64 -8.11
CA LEU A 282 7.17 -18.37 -8.68
C LEU A 282 5.65 -18.31 -8.69
N LEU A 283 5.08 -17.40 -7.90
CA LEU A 283 3.64 -17.19 -7.81
C LEU A 283 3.32 -15.76 -8.30
N GLU A 284 2.37 -15.63 -9.22
CA GLU A 284 1.87 -14.35 -9.75
C GLU A 284 0.34 -14.36 -9.71
N GLY A 285 -0.26 -13.47 -8.92
CA GLY A 285 -1.71 -13.36 -8.75
C GLY A 285 -2.36 -12.74 -9.98
N GLY A 286 -2.06 -11.47 -10.24
CA GLY A 286 -2.61 -10.73 -11.38
C GLY A 286 -3.62 -9.69 -10.90
N PRO A 287 -4.68 -9.41 -11.68
CA PRO A 287 -5.76 -8.54 -11.22
C PRO A 287 -6.79 -9.25 -10.33
N GLY A 288 -6.99 -8.75 -9.12
CA GLY A 288 -7.99 -9.17 -8.14
C GLY A 288 -7.37 -9.27 -6.76
N ASN A 289 -8.15 -9.66 -5.75
CA ASN A 289 -7.64 -9.75 -4.38
C ASN A 289 -7.19 -11.20 -4.10
N ASP A 290 -5.90 -11.44 -4.23
CA ASP A 290 -5.32 -12.77 -4.25
C ASP A 290 -4.79 -13.21 -2.88
N SER A 291 -4.62 -14.53 -2.72
CA SER A 291 -4.05 -15.13 -1.51
C SER A 291 -2.90 -16.07 -1.83
N PHE A 292 -1.77 -15.90 -1.14
CA PHE A 292 -0.52 -16.60 -1.41
C PHE A 292 -0.01 -17.37 -0.19
N SER A 293 0.61 -18.52 -0.46
CA SER A 293 1.52 -19.24 0.45
C SER A 293 2.65 -19.84 -0.40
N GLY A 294 3.90 -19.48 -0.09
CA GLY A 294 5.09 -19.99 -0.79
C GLY A 294 5.41 -21.41 -0.33
N GLY A 295 5.46 -21.61 0.98
CA GLY A 295 5.86 -22.86 1.60
C GLY A 295 7.36 -22.88 1.93
N PRO A 296 7.97 -24.06 2.14
CA PRO A 296 9.41 -24.14 2.35
C PRO A 296 10.15 -23.85 1.05
N GLY A 297 10.99 -22.83 1.04
CA GLY A 297 11.57 -22.39 -0.22
C GLY A 297 12.16 -21.00 -0.14
N ASN A 298 12.92 -20.61 -1.15
CA ASN A 298 13.14 -19.19 -1.41
C ASN A 298 12.26 -18.81 -2.58
N ASP A 299 11.12 -18.24 -2.28
CA ASP A 299 10.02 -18.06 -3.22
C ASP A 299 9.97 -16.64 -3.73
N ARG A 300 9.27 -16.48 -4.85
CA ARG A 300 9.06 -15.19 -5.51
C ARG A 300 7.58 -15.01 -5.74
N MET A 301 6.98 -14.08 -5.01
CA MET A 301 5.54 -13.86 -5.02
C MET A 301 5.23 -12.42 -5.45
N PHE A 302 4.28 -12.29 -6.37
CA PHE A 302 3.84 -11.01 -6.93
C PHE A 302 2.31 -10.93 -6.89
N GLY A 303 1.76 -9.95 -6.17
CA GLY A 303 0.32 -9.76 -5.98
C GLY A 303 -0.32 -9.25 -7.26
N GLY A 304 -0.05 -7.99 -7.61
CA GLY A 304 -0.49 -7.39 -8.85
C GLY A 304 -1.41 -6.20 -8.61
N ASP A 305 -2.64 -6.26 -9.12
CA ASP A 305 -3.65 -5.22 -8.89
C ASP A 305 -4.73 -5.75 -7.94
N GLY A 306 -4.86 -5.25 -6.72
CA GLY A 306 -5.91 -5.64 -5.78
C GLY A 306 -5.41 -5.60 -4.34
N ASP A 307 -6.30 -5.80 -3.36
CA ASP A 307 -5.87 -5.89 -1.96
C ASP A 307 -5.47 -7.35 -1.66
N ASP A 308 -4.17 -7.66 -1.71
CA ASP A 308 -3.62 -9.02 -1.67
C ASP A 308 -3.20 -9.47 -0.27
N VAL A 309 -3.18 -10.79 -0.04
CA VAL A 309 -2.77 -11.40 1.23
C VAL A 309 -1.71 -12.48 1.02
N PHE A 310 -0.52 -12.25 1.57
CA PHE A 310 0.55 -13.23 1.63
C PHE A 310 0.62 -13.78 3.05
N ASP A 311 0.22 -15.03 3.22
CA ASP A 311 0.24 -15.73 4.51
C ASP A 311 1.08 -16.99 4.37
N ASP A 312 2.39 -16.82 4.49
CA ASP A 312 3.33 -17.92 4.44
C ASP A 312 3.47 -18.67 5.79
N VAL A 313 2.53 -18.44 6.71
CA VAL A 313 2.58 -18.89 8.11
C VAL A 313 1.56 -20.01 8.40
N VAL A 314 0.80 -20.50 7.42
CA VAL A 314 -0.32 -21.43 7.68
C VAL A 314 0.11 -22.89 7.90
N GLY A 315 0.45 -23.22 9.15
CA GLY A 315 0.47 -24.59 9.67
C GLY A 315 1.26 -24.73 10.98
N THR A 316 1.17 -25.90 11.64
CA THR A 316 1.77 -26.11 12.98
C THR A 316 3.19 -26.65 12.95
N ASP A 317 3.77 -26.80 11.75
CA ASP A 317 4.99 -27.55 11.56
C ASP A 317 5.65 -27.28 10.19
N GLN A 318 6.44 -26.20 10.15
CA GLN A 318 7.52 -25.91 9.18
C GLN A 318 7.22 -24.91 8.03
N ASP A 319 6.11 -24.20 8.05
CA ASP A 319 5.71 -23.31 6.95
C ASP A 319 6.34 -21.91 7.14
N GLY A 320 6.96 -21.37 6.08
CA GLY A 320 7.70 -20.10 6.07
C GLY A 320 9.17 -20.22 6.42
N PHE A 321 9.93 -21.13 5.79
CA PHE A 321 11.40 -21.10 5.85
C PHE A 321 11.94 -20.71 4.48
N GLY A 322 12.57 -19.54 4.38
CA GLY A 322 13.05 -19.04 3.10
C GLY A 322 14.01 -17.87 3.21
N ASP A 323 14.45 -17.35 2.08
CA ASP A 323 14.77 -15.92 2.00
C ASP A 323 13.93 -15.44 0.82
N ASP A 324 12.75 -14.89 1.10
CA ASP A 324 11.69 -14.72 0.12
C ASP A 324 11.69 -13.32 -0.51
N PHE A 325 11.12 -13.23 -1.71
CA PHE A 325 10.87 -11.97 -2.39
C PHE A 325 9.37 -11.81 -2.58
N ILE A 326 8.78 -10.80 -1.95
CA ILE A 326 7.34 -10.53 -1.98
C ILE A 326 7.12 -9.09 -2.44
N ASP A 327 6.30 -8.92 -3.47
CA ASP A 327 5.88 -7.62 -4.01
C ASP A 327 4.35 -7.58 -4.08
N GLY A 328 3.71 -6.75 -3.25
CA GLY A 328 2.26 -6.61 -3.16
C GLY A 328 1.67 -6.01 -4.44
N GLY A 329 2.21 -4.88 -4.88
CA GLY A 329 1.81 -4.23 -6.12
C GLY A 329 0.91 -3.04 -5.88
N ASN A 330 -0.27 -3.01 -6.48
CA ASN A 330 -1.24 -1.93 -6.31
C ASN A 330 -2.40 -2.39 -5.43
N GLY A 331 -2.62 -1.76 -4.28
CA GLY A 331 -3.72 -2.12 -3.38
C GLY A 331 -3.32 -1.92 -1.92
N ASN A 332 -4.16 -2.32 -0.98
CA ASN A 332 -3.78 -2.30 0.44
C ASN A 332 -3.44 -3.74 0.85
N ASP A 333 -2.17 -4.07 0.75
CA ASP A 333 -1.72 -5.46 0.85
C ASP A 333 -1.39 -5.85 2.29
N VAL A 334 -1.44 -7.14 2.57
CA VAL A 334 -1.05 -7.71 3.86
C VAL A 334 -0.04 -8.82 3.63
N ILE A 335 1.20 -8.60 4.08
CA ILE A 335 2.32 -9.49 3.86
C ILE A 335 2.82 -10.03 5.21
N PHE A 336 2.85 -11.35 5.36
CA PHE A 336 3.54 -12.09 6.42
C PHE A 336 4.59 -12.99 5.77
N ALA A 337 5.88 -12.68 5.98
CA ALA A 337 6.98 -13.36 5.30
C ALA A 337 7.52 -14.61 6.02
N GLY A 338 7.16 -14.84 7.28
CA GLY A 338 7.63 -16.02 8.02
C GLY A 338 9.09 -15.93 8.51
N LEU A 339 9.83 -17.03 8.45
CA LEU A 339 11.22 -17.10 8.89
C LEU A 339 12.16 -16.98 7.68
N GLY A 340 13.07 -16.03 7.70
CA GLY A 340 13.97 -15.82 6.57
C GLY A 340 14.72 -14.51 6.63
N ASN A 341 15.53 -14.19 5.63
CA ASN A 341 15.98 -12.81 5.42
C ASN A 341 15.24 -12.28 4.19
N ASP A 342 14.07 -11.72 4.44
CA ASP A 342 13.08 -11.54 3.39
C ASP A 342 13.14 -10.14 2.79
N GLN A 343 12.64 -10.01 1.57
CA GLN A 343 12.51 -8.73 0.86
C GLN A 343 11.03 -8.49 0.54
N LEU A 344 10.44 -7.55 1.25
CA LEU A 344 9.02 -7.21 1.17
C LEU A 344 8.87 -5.82 0.56
N PHE A 345 8.04 -5.71 -0.46
CA PHE A 345 7.63 -4.46 -1.11
C PHE A 345 6.10 -4.37 -1.06
N GLY A 346 5.56 -3.30 -0.46
CA GLY A 346 4.12 -3.05 -0.43
C GLY A 346 3.63 -2.56 -1.79
N GLY A 347 4.15 -1.41 -2.22
CA GLY A 347 3.87 -0.83 -3.54
C GLY A 347 3.01 0.41 -3.43
N ASP A 348 1.88 0.46 -4.14
CA ASP A 348 0.93 1.58 -4.12
C ASP A 348 -0.25 1.24 -3.18
N GLY A 349 -0.41 1.94 -2.06
CA GLY A 349 -1.59 1.83 -1.19
C GLY A 349 -1.25 1.91 0.29
N ASN A 350 -2.10 1.39 1.18
CA ASN A 350 -1.81 1.41 2.62
C ASN A 350 -1.53 0.00 3.12
N ASP A 351 -0.27 -0.39 3.07
CA ASP A 351 0.11 -1.80 3.20
C ASP A 351 0.40 -2.18 4.64
N ARG A 352 0.39 -3.50 4.92
CA ARG A 352 0.83 -4.07 6.19
C ARG A 352 1.89 -5.11 5.93
N LEU A 353 3.14 -4.81 6.28
CA LEU A 353 4.28 -5.68 6.06
C LEU A 353 4.78 -6.20 7.40
N HIS A 354 4.82 -7.52 7.55
CA HIS A 354 5.35 -8.24 8.71
C HIS A 354 6.51 -9.15 8.26
N GLY A 355 7.75 -8.76 8.59
CA GLY A 355 8.96 -9.53 8.30
C GLY A 355 9.12 -10.77 9.19
N GLU A 356 8.47 -10.78 10.36
CA GLU A 356 8.52 -11.87 11.32
C GLU A 356 9.92 -12.26 11.81
N GLY A 357 10.63 -13.20 11.20
CA GLY A 357 11.84 -13.77 11.77
C GLY A 357 13.07 -13.80 10.87
N GLY A 358 13.91 -12.78 10.93
CA GLY A 358 15.31 -12.83 10.50
C GLY A 358 15.87 -11.45 10.23
N ASN A 359 16.56 -11.20 9.12
CA ASN A 359 17.09 -9.85 8.85
C ASN A 359 16.46 -9.30 7.58
N ASP A 360 15.33 -8.62 7.76
CA ASP A 360 14.43 -8.38 6.64
C ASP A 360 14.63 -6.99 6.04
N LEU A 361 14.26 -6.85 4.77
CA LEU A 361 14.12 -5.58 4.08
C LEU A 361 12.64 -5.34 3.80
N LEU A 362 12.05 -4.35 4.45
CA LEU A 362 10.67 -3.94 4.21
C LEU A 362 10.66 -2.57 3.55
N VAL A 363 9.96 -2.45 2.42
CA VAL A 363 9.74 -1.21 1.70
C VAL A 363 8.23 -1.02 1.56
N GLY A 364 7.67 -0.03 2.24
CA GLY A 364 6.23 0.27 2.20
C GLY A 364 5.82 0.70 0.79
N GLY A 365 6.23 1.89 0.38
CA GLY A 365 6.01 2.35 -0.99
C GLY A 365 5.32 3.71 -0.98
N ASN A 366 4.23 3.85 -1.71
CA ASN A 366 3.39 5.05 -1.70
C ASN A 366 2.17 4.80 -0.82
N GLY A 367 1.96 5.60 0.24
CA GLY A 367 0.72 5.61 1.02
C GLY A 367 0.95 5.43 2.53
N ASP A 368 -0.12 5.29 3.33
CA ASP A 368 0.02 5.21 4.79
C ASP A 368 0.28 3.75 5.23
N ASP A 369 1.52 3.29 5.10
CA ASP A 369 1.90 1.90 5.38
C ASP A 369 2.08 1.57 6.87
N PHE A 370 2.02 0.29 7.21
CA PHE A 370 2.41 -0.29 8.49
C PHE A 370 3.52 -1.32 8.31
N LEU A 371 4.69 -1.08 8.90
CA LEU A 371 5.85 -1.98 8.78
C LEU A 371 6.28 -2.53 10.14
N GLU A 372 6.35 -3.86 10.24
CA GLU A 372 6.82 -4.63 11.40
C GLU A 372 7.91 -5.63 11.02
N GLY A 373 9.17 -5.35 11.37
CA GLY A 373 10.32 -6.22 11.04
C GLY A 373 10.39 -7.50 11.86
N GLY A 374 9.87 -7.51 13.10
CA GLY A 374 9.93 -8.69 13.96
C GLY A 374 11.29 -8.93 14.63
N ASP A 375 11.76 -10.18 14.60
CA ASP A 375 12.96 -10.69 15.27
C ASP A 375 14.20 -10.61 14.34
N GLY A 376 15.08 -9.63 14.55
CA GLY A 376 16.45 -9.62 14.04
C GLY A 376 16.95 -8.23 13.65
N ASP A 377 17.91 -8.13 12.71
CA ASP A 377 18.50 -6.85 12.29
C ASP A 377 17.86 -6.34 10.98
N ASP A 378 16.64 -5.82 11.08
CA ASP A 378 15.81 -5.42 9.94
C ASP A 378 16.12 -4.02 9.39
N ARG A 379 15.73 -3.79 8.13
CA ARG A 379 15.76 -2.50 7.44
C ARG A 379 14.38 -2.16 6.91
N LEU A 380 13.76 -1.13 7.49
CA LEU A 380 12.42 -0.68 7.12
C LEU A 380 12.53 0.69 6.42
N PHE A 381 11.90 0.83 5.26
CA PHE A 381 11.81 2.04 4.44
C PHE A 381 10.34 2.34 4.13
N GLY A 382 9.81 3.43 4.66
CA GLY A 382 8.43 3.86 4.39
C GLY A 382 8.16 5.26 4.93
N ASP A 383 6.98 5.76 4.61
CA ASP A 383 6.40 7.07 4.94
C ASP A 383 5.25 6.99 5.97
N GLY A 384 4.71 5.78 6.23
CA GLY A 384 3.67 5.45 7.22
C GLY A 384 4.11 5.09 8.67
N GLU A 385 3.26 4.35 9.42
CA GLU A 385 3.46 3.93 10.82
C GLU A 385 4.46 2.76 10.92
N VAL A 386 5.57 2.94 11.64
CA VAL A 386 6.64 1.93 11.78
C VAL A 386 6.72 1.42 13.22
N SER A 387 6.74 0.10 13.42
CA SER A 387 6.86 -0.55 14.74
C SER A 387 7.75 -1.81 14.66
N GLY A 388 8.77 -1.97 15.52
CA GLY A 388 9.60 -3.19 15.52
C GLY A 388 10.72 -3.18 16.57
N THR A 389 11.40 -4.33 16.77
CA THR A 389 12.54 -4.46 17.69
C THR A 389 13.86 -4.66 16.94
N GLY A 390 14.51 -3.57 16.51
CA GLY A 390 15.76 -3.61 15.73
C GLY A 390 16.56 -2.31 15.78
N ARG A 391 17.81 -2.30 15.28
CA ARG A 391 18.81 -1.23 15.54
C ARG A 391 18.89 -0.12 14.48
N THR A 392 18.08 -0.12 13.42
CA THR A 392 18.13 0.95 12.39
C THR A 392 16.76 1.21 11.79
N PHE A 393 16.13 2.31 12.20
CA PHE A 393 14.92 2.85 11.57
C PHE A 393 15.33 3.96 10.61
N SER A 394 14.99 3.83 9.32
CA SER A 394 15.25 4.87 8.33
C SER A 394 13.92 5.35 7.75
N TYR A 395 13.30 6.31 8.43
CA TYR A 395 12.14 7.04 7.88
C TYR A 395 12.61 7.89 6.69
N ILE A 396 12.08 7.62 5.51
CA ILE A 396 12.30 8.44 4.31
C ILE A 396 10.94 8.97 3.88
N ASN A 397 10.55 10.15 4.39
CA ASN A 397 9.40 10.87 3.85
C ASN A 397 9.76 11.42 2.46
N ASN A 398 8.98 11.03 1.45
CA ASN A 398 9.11 11.46 0.06
C ASN A 398 8.14 12.62 -0.33
N PHE A 399 7.37 13.17 0.62
CA PHE A 399 6.50 14.34 0.49
C PHE A 399 5.50 14.29 -0.71
N ASP A 400 4.75 13.20 -0.88
CA ASP A 400 3.72 13.11 -1.93
C ASP A 400 2.25 13.13 -1.43
N GLY A 401 2.00 13.17 -0.12
CA GLY A 401 0.64 13.18 0.44
C GLY A 401 0.40 14.15 1.61
N PRO A 402 -0.89 14.37 2.01
CA PRO A 402 -1.25 15.00 3.27
C PRO A 402 -1.13 14.00 4.44
N ASP A 403 0.09 13.65 4.82
CA ASP A 403 0.36 12.60 5.82
C ASP A 403 -0.07 13.05 7.22
N ARG A 404 -0.83 12.21 7.92
CA ARG A 404 -1.26 12.46 9.31
C ARG A 404 -0.56 11.47 10.24
N LEU A 405 0.40 11.95 11.01
CA LEU A 405 0.88 11.30 12.24
C LEU A 405 -0.27 11.17 13.25
N LEU A 406 -1.01 10.06 13.18
CA LEU A 406 -1.98 9.63 14.18
C LEU A 406 -1.32 8.57 15.06
N GLY A 407 -0.81 9.00 16.21
CA GLY A 407 -0.03 8.14 17.08
C GLY A 407 -0.76 6.89 17.56
N ALA A 408 -0.02 5.78 17.57
CA ALA A 408 -0.22 4.65 18.46
C ALA A 408 -0.57 5.14 19.87
N ASN A 409 -1.80 4.85 20.32
CA ASN A 409 -2.21 5.01 21.70
C ASN A 409 -2.69 3.64 22.23
N PHE A 410 -1.89 2.93 23.03
CA PHE A 410 -1.74 3.08 24.49
C PHE A 410 -2.66 2.13 25.31
N LEU A 411 -2.10 1.28 26.18
CA LEU A 411 -2.80 0.69 27.33
C LEU A 411 -1.91 0.70 28.59
N GLY A 412 -2.23 1.63 29.50
CA GLY A 412 -1.54 1.82 30.78
C GLY A 412 -1.93 3.05 31.63
N PHE A 413 -2.72 3.97 31.06
CA PHE A 413 -3.69 4.96 31.62
C PHE A 413 -3.52 5.66 32.98
N GLY A 414 -3.63 7.00 32.93
CA GLY A 414 -4.48 7.74 33.87
C GLY A 414 -4.18 9.23 34.12
N GLY A 415 -4.52 10.14 33.17
CA GLY A 415 -4.65 11.58 33.47
C GLY A 415 -4.41 12.53 32.29
N ALA A 416 -5.38 12.66 31.38
CA ALA A 416 -5.44 13.68 30.31
C ALA A 416 -5.66 15.11 30.88
N PRO A 417 -5.40 16.25 30.17
CA PRO A 417 -5.53 16.43 28.71
C PRO A 417 -4.53 17.35 27.95
N GLY A 418 -4.37 17.04 26.65
CA GLY A 418 -4.35 18.02 25.54
C GLY A 418 -2.99 18.48 25.01
N VAL A 419 -2.72 18.22 23.73
CA VAL A 419 -2.19 19.25 22.81
C VAL A 419 -2.92 19.14 21.47
N THR A 420 -3.57 20.25 21.15
CA THR A 420 -4.21 20.63 19.89
C THR A 420 -3.20 21.35 19.00
N ASN A 421 -3.46 21.37 17.70
CA ASN A 421 -2.90 22.34 16.76
C ASN A 421 -2.87 23.75 17.40
N VAL A 422 -1.75 24.49 17.31
CA VAL A 422 -1.72 25.89 17.77
C VAL A 422 -2.45 26.76 16.74
N LEU A 423 -3.79 26.74 16.81
CA LEU A 423 -4.61 27.81 16.27
C LEU A 423 -4.45 29.02 17.20
N ASN A 424 -3.78 30.06 16.68
CA ASN A 424 -3.41 31.37 17.28
C ASN A 424 -1.99 31.49 17.84
N SER A 425 -0.97 31.20 17.04
CA SER A 425 0.26 31.98 17.14
C SER A 425 -0.09 33.46 16.83
N PRO A 426 0.35 34.45 17.61
CA PRO A 426 0.21 35.86 17.25
C PRO A 426 1.18 36.28 16.14
N ASP A 427 2.01 35.35 15.65
CA ASP A 427 2.93 35.56 14.55
C ASP A 427 2.19 35.47 13.20
N PRO A 428 2.25 36.48 12.31
CA PRO A 428 1.59 36.45 11.01
C PRO A 428 2.19 35.44 10.03
N ASP A 429 3.39 34.94 10.32
CA ASP A 429 4.15 34.08 9.42
C ASP A 429 4.11 32.65 9.98
N HIS A 430 3.38 31.77 9.30
CA HIS A 430 3.09 30.39 9.72
C HIS A 430 4.36 29.50 9.74
N GLU A 431 5.21 29.62 10.76
CA GLU A 431 6.34 28.68 10.97
C GLU A 431 5.97 27.51 11.90
N LEU A 432 6.37 26.30 11.49
CA LEU A 432 6.21 25.02 12.18
C LEU A 432 7.03 24.99 13.48
N GLU A 433 6.36 24.88 14.63
CA GLU A 433 6.98 24.63 15.92
C GLU A 433 6.79 23.15 16.29
N LEU A 434 7.85 22.33 16.22
CA LEU A 434 7.87 20.93 16.66
C LEU A 434 8.73 20.78 17.91
N VAL A 435 8.20 20.12 18.94
CA VAL A 435 8.90 19.83 20.19
C VAL A 435 9.06 18.31 20.32
N PHE A 436 10.30 17.83 20.47
CA PHE A 436 10.60 16.41 20.72
C PHE A 436 11.43 16.24 22.00
N ALA A 437 11.09 15.22 22.80
CA ALA A 437 11.86 14.81 23.97
C ALA A 437 12.14 13.31 23.90
N GLN A 438 13.41 12.90 23.95
CA GLN A 438 13.81 11.50 24.15
C GLN A 438 15.10 11.39 24.98
N GLY A 439 15.16 10.34 25.81
CA GLY A 439 16.33 9.95 26.61
C GLY A 439 17.23 8.95 25.86
N PHE A 440 18.54 9.10 26.00
CA PHE A 440 19.56 8.24 25.35
C PHE A 440 20.08 7.13 26.28
N THR A 441 20.56 6.02 25.69
CA THR A 441 21.49 5.06 26.34
C THR A 441 22.91 5.17 25.74
N PRO A 442 23.98 4.75 26.43
CA PRO A 442 25.37 5.09 26.04
C PRO A 442 25.94 4.29 24.86
N ASN A 443 26.75 4.94 24.00
CA ASN A 443 27.63 4.41 22.94
C ASN A 443 27.07 4.14 21.52
N GLN A 444 26.00 4.79 21.07
CA GLN A 444 25.69 4.85 19.64
C GLN A 444 25.69 6.30 19.15
N GLY A 445 26.52 6.60 18.15
CA GLY A 445 26.46 7.87 17.42
C GLY A 445 25.35 7.82 16.39
N GLY A 446 24.40 8.75 16.47
CA GLY A 446 23.43 9.00 15.41
C GLY A 446 24.01 9.98 14.38
N VAL A 447 23.85 9.68 13.09
CA VAL A 447 24.15 10.62 12.00
C VAL A 447 22.81 11.13 11.47
N PHE A 448 22.60 12.45 11.55
CA PHE A 448 21.49 13.12 10.88
C PHE A 448 21.93 13.50 9.47
N ALA A 449 21.24 13.00 8.44
CA ALA A 449 21.43 13.43 7.06
C ALA A 449 20.15 14.10 6.57
N ILE A 450 20.27 15.32 6.05
CA ILE A 450 19.20 16.01 5.31
C ILE A 450 19.47 15.73 3.83
N ASN A 451 18.42 15.36 3.08
CA ASN A 451 18.48 15.17 1.63
C ASN A 451 18.90 16.49 0.93
N PRO A 452 20.00 16.52 0.15
CA PRO A 452 20.49 17.75 -0.47
C PRO A 452 19.77 18.13 -1.78
N ASN A 453 18.80 17.36 -2.26
CA ASN A 453 18.10 17.63 -3.51
C ASN A 453 16.76 18.37 -3.31
N MET A 454 16.82 19.60 -2.79
CA MET A 454 15.73 20.56 -2.97
C MET A 454 15.84 21.19 -4.37
N ALA A 455 15.11 20.65 -5.34
CA ALA A 455 14.96 21.24 -6.66
C ALA A 455 13.69 22.10 -6.71
N GLY A 456 13.76 23.31 -6.15
CA GLY A 456 12.65 24.26 -6.13
C GLY A 456 13.09 25.60 -5.56
N THR A 457 12.37 26.68 -5.87
CA THR A 457 12.61 28.04 -5.34
C THR A 457 12.24 28.20 -3.86
N GLU A 458 12.43 27.15 -3.06
CA GLU A 458 11.98 27.08 -1.67
C GLU A 458 13.10 27.58 -0.75
N ARG A 459 12.78 28.60 0.05
CA ARG A 459 13.64 29.16 1.08
C ARG A 459 13.42 28.38 2.37
N VAL A 460 14.50 27.83 2.95
CA VAL A 460 14.51 27.37 4.34
C VAL A 460 15.02 28.53 5.19
N GLU A 461 14.12 29.25 5.86
CA GLU A 461 14.48 30.47 6.60
C GLU A 461 14.93 30.20 8.05
N ASN A 462 14.69 29.01 8.61
CA ASN A 462 15.16 28.61 9.94
C ASN A 462 15.46 27.11 10.04
N PHE A 463 16.58 26.74 10.69
CA PHE A 463 16.87 25.38 11.13
C PHE A 463 17.12 25.40 12.64
N ASN A 464 16.12 25.03 13.44
CA ASN A 464 16.22 24.98 14.90
C ASN A 464 16.30 23.53 15.38
N PHE A 465 17.32 23.18 16.16
CA PHE A 465 17.36 21.94 16.93
C PHE A 465 17.13 22.25 18.40
N ALA A 466 16.19 21.56 19.04
CA ALA A 466 16.04 21.54 20.49
C ALA A 466 16.37 20.13 21.00
N PHE A 467 17.31 20.02 21.93
CA PHE A 467 17.59 18.78 22.65
C PHE A 467 16.95 18.86 24.04
N VAL A 468 15.99 17.99 24.35
CA VAL A 468 15.48 17.80 25.71
C VAL A 468 16.02 16.48 26.23
N ILE A 469 16.96 16.54 27.19
CA ILE A 469 17.46 15.36 27.88
C ILE A 469 16.62 15.17 29.14
N ASP A 470 15.62 14.28 29.06
CA ASP A 470 14.86 13.84 30.22
C ASP A 470 15.60 12.67 30.91
N MET A 471 16.03 12.87 32.15
CA MET A 471 16.64 11.81 32.99
C MET A 471 15.73 11.40 34.15
N ALA A 472 14.41 11.45 33.95
CA ALA A 472 13.43 11.04 34.95
C ALA A 472 13.21 9.51 34.98
N SER A 473 14.27 8.69 35.04
CA SER A 473 14.15 7.32 35.52
C SER A 473 14.42 7.29 37.03
N LYS A 474 13.53 6.65 37.80
CA LYS A 474 13.70 6.43 39.25
C LYS A 474 14.77 5.39 39.58
N SER A 475 15.69 5.09 38.67
CA SER A 475 16.82 4.19 38.92
C SER A 475 18.12 5.01 38.94
N ASN A 476 18.89 4.86 40.02
CA ASN A 476 20.03 5.71 40.35
C ASN A 476 21.29 5.43 39.48
N ASP A 477 21.15 5.05 38.20
CA ASP A 477 22.31 4.65 37.39
C ASP A 477 22.31 5.16 35.92
N ASP A 478 21.45 6.12 35.57
CA ASP A 478 21.50 6.73 34.24
C ASP A 478 22.74 7.64 34.09
N ARG A 479 23.55 7.37 33.06
CA ARG A 479 24.75 8.14 32.68
C ARG A 479 24.66 8.55 31.23
N VAL A 480 24.98 9.82 30.95
CA VAL A 480 25.29 10.29 29.60
C VAL A 480 26.81 10.30 29.45
N GLU A 481 27.38 9.33 28.72
CA GLU A 481 28.76 9.37 28.25
C GLU A 481 28.73 9.53 26.71
N GLY A 482 29.28 10.65 26.21
CA GLY A 482 29.59 10.83 24.78
C GLY A 482 28.46 11.30 23.86
N LEU A 483 27.78 12.42 24.16
CA LEU A 483 27.02 13.15 23.15
C LEU A 483 27.98 13.96 22.28
N SER A 484 28.04 13.67 20.98
CA SER A 484 28.74 14.47 19.96
C SER A 484 27.73 14.86 18.89
N VAL A 485 27.56 16.17 18.68
CA VAL A 485 26.76 16.72 17.58
C VAL A 485 27.75 17.15 16.51
N ASN A 486 27.74 16.48 15.36
CA ASN A 486 28.70 16.72 14.29
C ASN A 486 27.97 17.31 13.10
N PHE A 487 28.22 18.59 12.80
CA PHE A 487 27.75 19.20 11.56
C PHE A 487 28.78 18.90 10.48
N GLY A 488 28.39 18.15 9.46
CA GLY A 488 29.26 17.87 8.31
C GLY A 488 29.79 19.15 7.65
N ASN A 489 30.83 19.03 6.84
CA ASN A 489 31.45 20.14 6.12
C ASN A 489 30.43 20.87 5.22
N LEU A 490 29.94 22.03 5.67
CA LEU A 490 28.96 22.87 4.95
C LEU A 490 29.55 23.60 3.73
N ALA A 491 30.83 23.43 3.42
CA ALA A 491 31.50 24.07 2.28
C ALA A 491 31.06 23.55 0.90
N SER A 492 30.18 22.53 0.82
CA SER A 492 29.70 21.96 -0.44
C SER A 492 28.33 22.46 -0.91
N LEU A 493 27.74 23.46 -0.23
CA LEU A 493 26.50 24.07 -0.70
C LEU A 493 26.78 24.98 -1.92
N PRO A 494 25.93 24.95 -2.98
CA PRO A 494 26.08 25.83 -4.14
C PRO A 494 26.08 27.30 -3.70
N ALA A 495 27.03 28.08 -4.22
CA ALA A 495 27.16 29.51 -3.94
C ALA A 495 26.00 30.32 -4.56
N ASN A 496 24.85 30.29 -3.91
CA ASN A 496 23.67 31.07 -4.29
C ASN A 496 23.25 31.90 -3.06
N ASN A 497 23.15 33.21 -3.29
CA ASN A 497 23.08 34.28 -2.29
C ASN A 497 21.87 34.22 -1.32
N GLU A 498 22.08 34.89 -0.18
CA GLU A 498 21.12 35.40 0.82
C GLU A 498 20.86 34.51 2.06
N PHE A 499 21.73 34.65 3.06
CA PHE A 499 21.36 34.45 4.46
C PHE A 499 21.05 35.83 5.07
N GLU A 500 19.78 36.15 5.26
CA GLU A 500 19.34 37.34 5.99
C GLU A 500 18.95 36.99 7.43
N ARG A 501 19.25 37.92 8.34
CA ARG A 501 18.75 38.10 9.73
C ARG A 501 19.57 37.47 10.85
N GLY A 502 20.03 38.36 11.73
CA GLY A 502 20.67 38.02 13.00
C GLY A 502 19.68 37.49 14.03
N VAL A 503 20.16 36.48 14.77
CA VAL A 503 19.58 36.04 16.04
C VAL A 503 20.74 35.93 17.03
N SER A 504 20.63 36.51 18.22
CA SER A 504 21.53 36.16 19.32
C SER A 504 21.22 34.72 19.72
N GLN A 505 22.06 33.75 19.37
CA GLN A 505 21.81 32.37 19.74
C GLN A 505 22.58 32.03 21.02
N GLY A 506 21.86 32.10 22.15
CA GLY A 506 22.27 31.40 23.36
C GLY A 506 21.94 29.92 23.20
N LEU A 507 22.87 29.04 23.54
CA LEU A 507 22.55 27.63 23.70
C LEU A 507 21.54 27.51 24.84
N THR A 508 20.35 27.04 24.51
CA THR A 508 19.28 26.82 25.48
C THR A 508 19.35 25.38 25.97
N VAL A 509 19.67 25.21 27.26
CA VAL A 509 19.71 23.89 27.90
C VAL A 509 18.65 23.86 29.00
N THR A 510 17.71 22.93 28.90
CA THR A 510 16.71 22.67 29.95
C THR A 510 17.17 21.47 30.77
N LEU A 511 17.35 21.65 32.09
CA LEU A 511 17.78 20.58 33.01
C LEU A 511 16.68 20.28 34.04
N ASP A 512 16.55 19.01 34.43
CA ASP A 512 15.63 18.52 35.47
C ASP A 512 15.94 19.13 36.86
N PRO A 513 14.93 19.40 37.73
CA PRO A 513 15.06 20.00 39.07
C PRO A 513 16.06 19.36 40.07
N VAL A 514 16.67 18.21 39.80
CA VAL A 514 17.61 17.55 40.74
C VAL A 514 19.09 17.93 40.50
N LEU A 515 19.41 18.61 39.41
CA LEU A 515 20.78 18.86 38.98
C LEU A 515 21.07 20.34 38.74
N ASP A 516 22.04 20.90 39.49
CA ASP A 516 22.51 22.27 39.29
C ASP A 516 23.87 22.27 38.56
N LEU A 517 24.00 23.13 37.54
CA LEU A 517 25.28 23.40 36.89
C LEU A 517 26.22 24.06 37.91
N SER A 518 27.33 23.41 38.23
CA SER A 518 28.20 23.85 39.34
C SER A 518 29.59 24.29 38.89
N GLU A 519 30.03 23.84 37.70
CA GLU A 519 31.36 24.16 37.18
C GLU A 519 31.34 24.33 35.65
N ILE A 520 32.19 25.23 35.15
CA ILE A 520 32.56 25.38 33.74
C ILE A 520 33.98 24.86 33.59
N ARG A 521 34.20 23.97 32.64
CA ARG A 521 35.51 23.40 32.31
C ARG A 521 35.89 23.67 30.86
N TRP A 522 37.17 23.90 30.64
CA TRP A 522 37.78 24.14 29.34
C TRP A 522 38.98 23.22 29.19
N ASN A 523 39.01 22.39 28.15
CA ASN A 523 40.04 21.36 27.94
C ASN A 523 40.25 20.45 29.17
N GLY A 524 39.16 20.09 29.86
CA GLY A 524 39.18 19.27 31.09
C GLY A 524 39.51 20.03 32.39
N ASN A 525 39.89 21.31 32.33
CA ASN A 525 40.26 22.12 33.49
C ASN A 525 39.10 23.02 33.94
N VAL A 526 38.83 23.12 35.25
CA VAL A 526 37.80 24.03 35.78
C VAL A 526 38.22 25.49 35.60
N ILE A 527 37.41 26.25 34.87
CA ILE A 527 37.59 27.69 34.63
C ILE A 527 36.54 28.56 35.32
N GLY A 528 35.45 27.97 35.84
CA GLY A 528 34.51 28.63 36.74
C GLY A 528 33.78 27.63 37.63
N SER A 529 33.44 28.01 38.86
CA SER A 529 32.74 27.12 39.79
C SER A 529 31.87 27.88 40.79
N VAL A 530 30.75 27.30 41.17
CA VAL A 530 29.87 27.74 42.27
C VAL A 530 29.65 26.56 43.21
N ARG A 531 29.69 26.81 44.53
CA ARG A 531 29.47 25.74 45.51
C ARG A 531 28.01 25.29 45.50
N SER A 532 27.77 23.98 45.51
CA SER A 532 26.42 23.40 45.55
C SER A 532 25.56 23.94 46.71
N SER A 533 26.19 24.30 47.84
CA SER A 533 25.51 24.85 49.02
C SER A 533 25.00 26.30 48.87
N THR A 534 25.39 27.02 47.82
CA THR A 534 24.96 28.42 47.56
C THR A 534 23.85 28.53 46.52
N LEU A 535 23.45 27.40 45.92
CA LEU A 535 22.34 27.33 44.97
C LEU A 535 21.03 27.18 45.78
N GLU A 536 20.22 28.24 45.83
CA GLU A 536 18.92 28.20 46.51
C GLU A 536 17.97 27.22 45.81
N PHE A 537 16.91 26.75 46.49
CA PHE A 537 15.86 25.92 45.88
C PHE A 537 15.14 26.75 44.81
N ARG A 538 15.48 26.53 43.53
CA ARG A 538 14.82 27.20 42.39
C ARG A 538 14.03 26.17 41.60
N ARG A 539 12.87 26.59 41.06
CA ARG A 539 11.96 25.73 40.31
C ARG A 539 12.49 25.52 38.89
N GLU A 540 12.00 24.48 38.24
CA GLU A 540 12.19 24.15 36.82
C GLU A 540 12.24 25.40 35.93
N GLY A 541 13.26 25.48 35.07
CA GLY A 541 13.45 26.66 34.23
C GLY A 541 14.59 26.51 33.24
N THR A 542 14.43 27.17 32.10
CA THR A 542 15.39 27.26 31.01
C THR A 542 16.68 27.92 31.46
N MET A 543 17.84 27.33 31.15
CA MET A 543 19.15 27.97 31.35
C MET A 543 19.70 28.48 30.03
N ILE A 544 20.26 29.68 30.09
CA ILE A 544 20.87 30.40 28.98
C ILE A 544 22.36 30.50 29.27
N VAL A 545 23.17 29.84 28.43
CA VAL A 545 24.63 29.99 28.43
C VAL A 545 25.00 31.05 27.41
N ASN A 546 25.54 32.17 27.88
CA ASN A 546 26.06 33.24 27.03
C ASN A 546 27.58 33.17 26.98
N VAL A 547 28.13 33.12 25.78
CA VAL A 547 29.56 33.23 25.54
C VAL A 547 29.79 34.53 24.78
N SER A 548 30.59 35.42 25.34
CA SER A 548 30.97 36.66 24.67
C SER A 548 32.13 36.42 23.69
N SER A 549 32.27 37.31 22.72
CA SER A 549 33.41 37.37 21.79
C SER A 549 34.77 37.53 22.47
N THR A 550 34.79 37.85 23.77
CA THR A 550 36.02 37.96 24.58
C THR A 550 36.35 36.70 25.37
N GLY A 551 35.62 35.60 25.18
CA GLY A 551 35.81 34.36 25.94
C GLY A 551 35.20 34.37 27.34
N ALA A 552 34.41 35.40 27.69
CA ALA A 552 33.63 35.41 28.92
C ALA A 552 32.40 34.50 28.78
N VAL A 553 32.21 33.59 29.72
CA VAL A 553 31.09 32.63 29.77
C VAL A 553 30.20 32.98 30.96
N ALA A 554 28.91 33.17 30.73
CA ALA A 554 27.93 33.54 31.74
C ALA A 554 26.70 32.64 31.63
N VAL A 555 26.38 31.89 32.68
CA VAL A 555 25.20 31.03 32.76
C VAL A 555 24.15 31.71 33.61
N THR A 556 22.96 31.87 33.03
CA THR A 556 21.83 32.56 33.65
C THR A 556 20.58 31.71 33.48
N TYR A 557 19.71 31.62 34.49
CA TYR A 557 18.36 31.10 34.24
C TYR A 557 17.58 32.14 33.43
N ALA A 558 16.73 31.72 32.50
CA ALA A 558 15.92 32.63 31.69
C ALA A 558 15.05 33.58 32.52
N THR A 559 14.70 33.18 33.75
CA THR A 559 13.94 33.99 34.72
C THR A 559 14.81 34.94 35.56
N ASP A 560 16.13 34.79 35.52
CA ASP A 560 17.07 35.59 36.30
C ASP A 560 17.68 36.72 35.46
N SER A 561 17.87 37.88 36.08
CA SER A 561 18.48 39.05 35.42
C SER A 561 20.00 39.11 35.57
N ARG A 562 20.61 38.14 36.26
CA ARG A 562 22.06 38.08 36.50
C ARG A 562 22.56 36.64 36.43
N PRO A 563 23.73 36.40 35.83
CA PRO A 563 24.31 35.06 35.78
C PRO A 563 24.65 34.57 37.18
N PHE A 564 24.39 33.28 37.42
CA PHE A 564 24.75 32.64 38.68
C PHE A 564 26.11 31.94 38.60
N LEU A 565 26.56 31.55 37.41
CA LEU A 565 27.88 30.98 37.15
C LEU A 565 28.57 31.77 36.03
N PHE A 566 29.84 32.13 36.26
CA PHE A 566 30.62 32.94 35.35
C PHE A 566 32.06 32.42 35.28
N ALA A 567 32.63 32.39 34.08
CA ALA A 567 34.02 32.01 33.83
C ALA A 567 34.64 32.89 32.74
N GLN A 568 35.96 32.90 32.67
CA GLN A 568 36.72 33.52 31.61
C GLN A 568 37.66 32.48 31.01
N ILE A 569 37.55 32.23 29.71
CA ILE A 569 38.47 31.34 29.00
C ILE A 569 39.86 32.01 28.98
N PRO A 570 40.95 31.27 29.26
CA PRO A 570 42.31 31.82 29.19
C PRO A 570 42.58 32.45 27.82
N THR A 571 43.06 33.70 27.84
CA THR A 571 43.26 34.57 26.65
C THR A 571 44.17 34.00 25.57
N ASN A 572 44.93 32.94 25.89
CA ASN A 572 45.96 32.36 25.03
C ASN A 572 45.46 31.08 24.34
N GLU A 573 44.29 30.58 24.74
CA GLU A 573 43.66 29.34 24.22
C GLU A 573 42.42 29.66 23.36
N TRP A 574 41.94 30.91 23.37
CA TRP A 574 40.79 31.38 22.59
C TRP A 574 41.14 31.72 21.13
N THR A 575 42.40 32.07 20.85
CA THR A 575 42.84 32.64 19.56
C THR A 575 43.41 31.61 18.58
N THR A 576 43.59 30.36 18.99
CA THR A 576 44.11 29.28 18.14
C THR A 576 43.61 27.94 18.64
N VAL A 577 42.55 27.37 18.05
CA VAL A 577 42.19 25.93 18.01
C VAL A 577 40.83 25.76 17.32
N ASN A 578 40.73 24.75 16.44
CA ASN A 578 39.48 24.19 15.91
C ASN A 578 38.66 23.62 17.09
N GLN A 579 37.47 24.14 17.37
CA GLN A 579 36.88 24.25 18.72
C GLN A 579 36.29 22.96 19.32
N SER A 580 37.15 21.98 19.62
CA SER A 580 36.80 20.79 20.39
C SER A 580 37.32 20.88 21.82
N GLY A 581 36.47 21.23 22.80
CA GLY A 581 36.93 21.34 24.20
C GLY A 581 35.98 21.81 25.31
N TRP A 582 34.68 22.04 25.06
CA TRP A 582 33.77 22.52 26.10
C TRP A 582 33.28 21.40 27.01
N GLN A 583 33.31 21.63 28.32
CA GLN A 583 32.73 20.71 29.31
C GLN A 583 32.01 21.49 30.40
N PHE A 584 30.78 21.10 30.73
CA PHE A 584 30.06 21.64 31.90
C PHE A 584 29.92 20.56 32.97
N GLY A 585 30.32 20.87 34.20
CA GLY A 585 30.24 19.96 35.34
C GLY A 585 28.92 20.12 36.10
N VAL A 586 28.18 19.04 36.23
CA VAL A 586 26.87 18.99 36.91
C VAL A 586 27.03 18.33 38.28
N ALA A 587 26.58 19.00 39.35
CA ALA A 587 26.65 18.43 40.70
C ALA A 587 25.31 17.82 41.11
N GLY A 588 25.31 16.51 41.40
CA GLY A 588 24.16 15.80 42.00
C GLY A 588 23.99 16.12 43.48
N ARG A 589 22.76 16.39 43.92
CA ARG A 589 22.47 16.82 45.31
C ARG A 589 22.59 15.72 46.38
N THR A 590 22.79 14.44 46.04
CA THR A 590 22.89 13.36 47.06
C THR A 590 23.78 12.19 46.64
N GLY A 591 25.09 12.25 46.92
CA GLY A 591 25.96 11.06 46.95
C GLY A 591 26.19 10.32 45.62
N VAL A 592 25.73 10.86 44.49
CA VAL A 592 26.00 10.36 43.12
C VAL A 592 27.17 11.17 42.53
N LYS A 593 28.08 10.51 41.81
CA LYS A 593 29.28 11.14 41.22
C LYS A 593 28.90 12.17 40.14
N GLU A 594 29.73 13.21 40.04
CA GLU A 594 29.67 14.29 39.05
C GLU A 594 29.57 13.75 37.62
N GLY A 595 28.65 14.29 36.82
CA GLY A 595 28.52 14.04 35.38
C GLY A 595 28.92 15.28 34.57
N PHE A 596 29.36 15.09 33.32
CA PHE A 596 29.83 16.17 32.44
C PHE A 596 28.96 16.24 31.17
N ILE A 597 28.56 17.44 30.78
CA ILE A 597 28.01 17.72 29.43
C ILE A 597 29.20 18.16 28.57
N TYR A 598 29.47 17.45 27.49
CA TYR A 598 30.49 17.80 26.50
C TYR A 598 29.81 18.58 25.37
N ILE A 599 30.40 19.71 24.96
CA ILE A 599 29.97 20.42 23.76
C ILE A 599 31.16 20.46 22.81
N ASP A 600 30.98 19.87 21.64
CA ASP A 600 31.97 19.85 20.58
C ASP A 600 31.52 20.82 19.48
N ASP A 601 32.44 21.63 18.98
CA ASP A 601 32.23 22.65 17.94
C ASP A 601 31.02 23.59 18.16
N VAL A 602 31.18 24.56 19.06
CA VAL A 602 30.30 25.74 19.07
C VAL A 602 30.74 26.67 17.94
N ASN A 603 30.09 26.59 16.78
CA ASN A 603 30.23 27.61 15.74
C ASN A 603 29.64 28.94 16.25
N LEU A 604 30.46 29.71 16.95
CA LEU A 604 30.17 31.11 17.28
C LEU A 604 30.42 31.95 16.03
N THR A 605 29.41 32.09 15.18
CA THR A 605 29.38 33.16 14.19
C THR A 605 29.15 34.49 14.92
N ALA A 606 30.22 35.03 15.50
CA ALA A 606 30.31 36.47 15.62
C ALA A 606 30.51 37.01 14.20
N ASN A 607 29.81 38.08 13.81
CA ASN A 607 30.13 38.90 12.63
C ASN A 607 31.48 39.61 12.88
N VAL A 608 32.53 38.81 13.03
CA VAL A 608 33.92 39.18 13.08
C VAL A 608 34.53 38.40 11.93
N VAL A 609 34.87 39.10 10.85
CA VAL A 609 35.84 38.53 9.92
C VAL A 609 37.19 38.70 10.60
N ASP A 610 37.67 37.66 11.29
CA ASP A 610 39.02 37.58 11.84
C ASP A 610 39.86 36.76 10.85
N VAL A 611 40.83 37.41 10.21
CA VAL A 611 41.78 36.74 9.30
C VAL A 611 43.15 36.66 9.97
N SER A 612 43.72 35.45 9.92
CA SER A 612 45.07 35.16 10.39
C SER A 612 46.11 35.97 9.60
N GLY A 613 47.26 36.27 10.21
CA GLY A 613 48.26 37.18 9.64
C GLY A 613 48.60 36.97 8.15
N GLY A 614 48.42 38.03 7.37
CA GLY A 614 48.49 38.12 5.91
C GLY A 614 48.06 39.52 5.44
N ASN A 615 48.23 39.85 4.14
CA ASN A 615 47.66 41.08 3.57
C ASN A 615 46.32 40.72 2.93
N ASP A 616 45.22 41.13 3.53
CA ASP A 616 43.89 40.63 3.19
C ASP A 616 42.99 41.70 2.56
N THR A 617 41.91 41.25 1.90
CA THR A 617 40.81 42.13 1.47
C THR A 617 39.52 41.62 2.07
N ILE A 618 38.94 42.42 2.96
CA ILE A 618 37.75 42.07 3.75
C ILE A 618 36.60 42.98 3.34
N ASP A 619 35.41 42.41 3.13
CA ASP A 619 34.18 43.14 2.80
C ASP A 619 33.05 42.73 3.75
N GLY A 620 32.56 43.68 4.54
CA GLY A 620 31.47 43.50 5.52
C GLY A 620 30.08 43.48 4.89
N GLY A 621 29.92 44.04 3.68
CA GLY A 621 28.67 43.98 2.94
C GLY A 621 27.64 45.04 3.36
N ALA A 622 26.57 44.66 4.04
CA ALA A 622 25.53 45.58 4.47
C ALA A 622 25.05 45.21 5.86
N GLY A 623 24.88 46.18 6.75
CA GLY A 623 24.71 45.99 8.18
C GLY A 623 25.62 46.93 8.96
N ASN A 624 25.57 46.85 10.29
CA ASN A 624 26.57 47.49 11.15
C ASN A 624 27.59 46.43 11.54
N ASP A 625 28.75 46.41 10.88
CA ASP A 625 29.72 45.31 10.97
C ASP A 625 30.88 45.60 11.92
N PHE A 626 31.52 44.55 12.46
CA PHE A 626 32.78 44.68 13.22
C PHE A 626 33.91 43.93 12.49
N ILE A 627 34.78 44.68 11.82
CA ILE A 627 35.85 44.11 10.97
C ILE A 627 37.18 44.16 11.72
N GLN A 628 37.95 43.07 11.71
CA GLN A 628 39.31 43.02 12.27
C GLN A 628 40.30 42.52 11.20
N GLY A 629 41.22 43.40 10.77
CA GLY A 629 42.24 43.07 9.75
C GLY A 629 43.30 42.10 10.24
N GLY A 630 43.57 42.07 11.55
CA GLY A 630 44.55 41.15 12.12
C GLY A 630 45.97 41.68 11.96
N GLY A 631 46.79 41.07 11.11
CA GLY A 631 48.17 41.54 10.92
C GLY A 631 48.68 41.38 9.50
N GLY A 632 49.19 42.46 8.92
CA GLY A 632 49.60 42.63 7.53
C GLY A 632 49.09 43.97 7.00
N ASP A 633 49.27 44.25 5.71
CA ASP A 633 48.76 45.49 5.10
C ASP A 633 47.40 45.22 4.45
N ASP A 634 46.31 45.52 5.16
CA ASP A 634 44.96 45.07 4.81
C ASP A 634 44.13 46.10 4.05
N ARG A 635 43.14 45.62 3.31
CA ARG A 635 42.09 46.42 2.64
C ARG A 635 40.71 46.06 3.20
N LEU A 636 40.08 46.98 3.90
CA LEU A 636 38.87 46.74 4.69
C LEU A 636 37.71 47.56 4.14
N ILE A 637 36.64 46.90 3.70
CA ILE A 637 35.43 47.50 3.12
C ILE A 637 34.31 47.27 4.14
N GLY A 638 33.82 48.33 4.77
CA GLY A 638 32.72 48.24 5.74
C GLY A 638 31.41 47.85 5.06
N GLY A 639 31.02 48.65 4.06
CA GLY A 639 29.80 48.43 3.31
C GLY A 639 28.64 49.29 3.83
N LEU A 640 27.39 48.94 3.54
CA LEU A 640 26.24 49.77 3.90
C LEU A 640 25.85 49.62 5.39
N GLY A 641 26.18 50.58 6.24
CA GLY A 641 25.68 50.74 7.60
C GLY A 641 26.72 51.43 8.49
N ASN A 642 26.54 51.37 9.81
CA ASN A 642 27.44 52.03 10.76
C ASN A 642 28.44 51.01 11.31
N ASP A 643 29.59 50.91 10.67
CA ASP A 643 30.55 49.85 10.92
C ASP A 643 31.60 50.25 11.95
N ARG A 644 32.28 49.26 12.52
CA ARG A 644 33.46 49.45 13.33
C ARG A 644 34.60 48.60 12.81
N ILE A 645 35.63 49.25 12.28
CA ILE A 645 36.73 48.60 11.55
C ILE A 645 38.04 48.78 12.32
N ASP A 646 38.71 47.68 12.64
CA ASP A 646 40.03 47.66 13.28
C ASP A 646 41.06 47.10 12.30
N GLY A 647 42.03 47.91 11.87
CA GLY A 647 43.06 47.47 10.92
C GLY A 647 44.03 46.45 11.51
N GLY A 648 44.30 46.55 12.80
CA GLY A 648 45.24 45.66 13.47
C GLY A 648 46.69 46.07 13.26
N ALA A 649 47.57 45.13 12.90
CA ALA A 649 49.01 45.33 12.85
C ALA A 649 49.54 45.36 11.41
N GLY A 650 49.77 46.55 10.86
CA GLY A 650 50.49 46.74 9.59
C GLY A 650 50.16 48.10 9.01
N VAL A 651 49.96 48.19 7.69
CA VAL A 651 49.57 49.42 7.00
C VAL A 651 48.24 49.24 6.28
N ASP A 652 47.17 49.66 6.94
CA ASP A 652 45.81 49.25 6.57
C ASP A 652 45.05 50.35 5.83
N THR A 653 44.10 49.93 5.00
CA THR A 653 43.29 50.80 4.14
C THR A 653 41.80 50.50 4.29
N ALA A 654 41.05 51.42 4.89
CA ALA A 654 39.59 51.35 4.92
C ALA A 654 38.96 52.02 3.68
N VAL A 655 37.94 51.40 3.09
CA VAL A 655 37.35 51.81 1.81
C VAL A 655 35.89 52.21 2.00
N PHE A 656 35.52 53.41 1.52
CA PHE A 656 34.16 53.94 1.60
C PHE A 656 33.74 54.67 0.33
N ARG A 657 32.44 54.71 0.05
CA ARG A 657 31.83 55.52 -1.02
C ARG A 657 31.44 56.90 -0.51
N ASP A 658 31.77 57.92 -1.28
CA ASP A 658 31.35 59.31 -1.04
C ASP A 658 31.55 59.81 0.40
N VAL A 659 32.79 59.76 0.89
CA VAL A 659 33.14 60.28 2.23
C VAL A 659 32.75 61.75 2.39
N GLN A 660 31.83 62.02 3.32
CA GLN A 660 31.27 63.34 3.62
C GLN A 660 32.03 64.05 4.73
N SER A 661 32.51 63.32 5.74
CA SER A 661 33.36 63.90 6.79
C SER A 661 34.22 62.84 7.48
N VAL A 662 35.39 63.25 7.95
CA VAL A 662 36.26 62.41 8.77
C VAL A 662 36.63 63.20 10.02
N THR A 663 36.33 62.67 11.20
CA THR A 663 36.55 63.34 12.49
C THR A 663 37.24 62.42 13.47
N ARG A 664 37.98 62.98 14.43
CA ARG A 664 38.59 62.19 15.51
C ARG A 664 37.67 62.22 16.73
N LEU A 665 37.32 61.05 17.22
CA LEU A 665 36.49 60.86 18.41
C LEU A 665 37.30 61.04 19.71
N ALA A 666 36.60 61.24 20.82
CA ALA A 666 37.22 61.46 22.13
C ALA A 666 38.03 60.25 22.65
N ASN A 667 37.72 59.05 22.18
CA ASN A 667 38.43 57.81 22.47
C ASN A 667 39.69 57.60 21.60
N GLY A 668 39.96 58.52 20.65
CA GLY A 668 41.12 58.45 19.76
C GLY A 668 40.82 57.84 18.38
N ASN A 669 39.70 57.13 18.25
CA ASN A 669 39.25 56.50 17.01
C ASN A 669 38.83 57.54 15.96
N ILE A 670 38.72 57.08 14.71
CA ILE A 670 38.35 57.92 13.57
C ILE A 670 36.91 57.63 13.20
N ARG A 671 36.07 58.65 13.17
CA ARG A 671 34.71 58.54 12.65
C ARG A 671 34.67 58.99 11.20
N VAL A 672 34.16 58.15 10.31
CA VAL A 672 33.98 58.44 8.88
C VAL A 672 32.49 58.45 8.58
N LEU A 673 31.96 59.60 8.19
CA LEU A 673 30.59 59.69 7.67
C LEU A 673 30.67 59.67 6.15
N SER A 674 29.98 58.72 5.52
CA SER A 674 30.05 58.45 4.09
C SER A 674 28.66 58.15 3.50
N ALA A 675 28.57 57.72 2.24
CA ALA A 675 27.32 57.16 1.71
C ALA A 675 27.06 55.71 2.19
N ASP A 676 28.08 55.09 2.74
CA ASP A 676 28.06 53.73 3.28
C ASP A 676 27.48 53.73 4.70
N GLY A 677 27.86 54.70 5.53
CA GLY A 677 27.16 55.04 6.76
C GLY A 677 28.02 55.85 7.72
N ASP A 678 27.84 55.65 9.02
CA ASP A 678 28.57 56.35 10.09
C ASP A 678 29.53 55.43 10.83
N ASP A 679 30.74 55.31 10.28
CA ASP A 679 31.71 54.26 10.62
C ASP A 679 32.76 54.72 11.63
N GLU A 680 33.23 53.81 12.48
CA GLU A 680 34.28 54.03 13.47
C GLU A 680 35.52 53.16 13.21
N LEU A 681 36.67 53.78 12.96
CA LEU A 681 37.92 53.11 12.64
C LEU A 681 38.94 53.19 13.78
N SER A 682 39.63 52.08 14.03
CA SER A 682 40.85 52.00 14.85
C SER A 682 41.98 51.34 14.06
N ASN A 683 43.22 51.70 14.37
CA ASN A 683 44.43 51.11 13.75
C ASN A 683 44.39 51.05 12.21
N VAL A 684 43.90 52.09 11.54
CA VAL A 684 43.89 52.21 10.07
C VAL A 684 44.71 53.44 9.65
N GLU A 685 45.64 53.26 8.71
CA GLU A 685 46.55 54.33 8.25
C GLU A 685 45.99 55.12 7.06
N PHE A 686 45.23 54.44 6.18
CA PHE A 686 44.71 55.01 4.94
C PHE A 686 43.20 54.89 4.82
N ILE A 687 42.59 55.92 4.24
CA ILE A 687 41.20 55.87 3.80
C ILE A 687 41.20 55.99 2.28
N GLU A 688 40.46 55.11 1.61
CA GLU A 688 40.20 55.16 0.18
C GLU A 688 38.74 55.49 -0.08
N SER A 689 38.49 56.47 -0.94
CA SER A 689 37.14 56.78 -1.41
C SER A 689 37.15 57.19 -2.87
N ASN A 690 36.22 56.65 -3.66
CA ASN A 690 36.06 56.92 -5.09
C ASN A 690 37.38 56.79 -5.89
N GLY A 691 38.19 55.77 -5.56
CA GLY A 691 39.48 55.48 -6.20
C GLY A 691 40.64 56.38 -5.76
N ARG A 692 40.48 57.22 -4.74
CA ARG A 692 41.55 58.04 -4.15
C ARG A 692 41.89 57.58 -2.73
N ARG A 693 43.11 57.09 -2.54
CA ARG A 693 43.68 56.71 -1.24
C ARG A 693 44.52 57.85 -0.65
N ILE A 694 44.21 58.26 0.58
CA ILE A 694 44.98 59.28 1.34
C ILE A 694 45.18 58.80 2.78
N THR A 695 46.14 59.40 3.48
CA THR A 695 46.37 59.08 4.90
C THR A 695 45.21 59.60 5.77
N VAL A 696 44.93 58.93 6.89
CA VAL A 696 43.95 59.41 7.89
C VAL A 696 44.26 60.84 8.35
N ALA A 697 45.54 61.21 8.45
CA ALA A 697 45.95 62.58 8.80
C ALA A 697 45.55 63.61 7.73
N GLU A 698 45.64 63.27 6.45
CA GLU A 698 45.13 64.12 5.36
C GLU A 698 43.60 64.16 5.35
N ALA A 699 42.94 63.03 5.59
CA ALA A 699 41.48 62.94 5.66
C ALA A 699 40.90 63.85 6.77
N LEU A 700 41.49 63.84 7.97
CA LEU A 700 41.12 64.72 9.09
C LEU A 700 41.31 66.22 8.81
N ASN A 701 42.19 66.58 7.86
CA ASN A 701 42.37 67.96 7.40
C ASN A 701 41.39 68.36 6.28
N GLY A 702 40.43 67.48 5.96
CA GLY A 702 39.36 67.73 4.99
C GLY A 702 39.77 67.56 3.52
N PHE A 703 40.82 66.79 3.22
CA PHE A 703 41.34 66.64 1.85
C PHE A 703 40.42 65.88 0.89
N PHE A 704 39.44 65.10 1.38
CA PHE A 704 38.36 64.53 0.54
C PHE A 704 37.33 65.57 0.10
N LEU A 705 37.22 66.69 0.81
CA LEU A 705 36.19 67.73 0.61
C LEU A 705 36.72 68.97 -0.13
N ARG A 706 38.00 68.98 -0.47
CA ARG A 706 38.61 70.02 -1.32
C ARG A 706 38.64 69.47 -2.75
N LYS A 707 37.91 70.13 -3.66
CA LYS A 707 38.00 69.86 -5.10
C LYS A 707 39.42 69.98 -5.62
#